data_AF-A0A966ASB5-F1
#
_entry.id   AF-A0A966ASB5-F1
#
_cell.length_a   1.000
_cell.length_b   1.000
_cell.length_c   1.000
_cell.angle_alpha   90.00
_cell.angle_beta   90.00
_cell.angle_gamma   90.00
#
_symmetry.space_group_name_H-M   'P 1'
#
loop_
_entity.id
_entity.type
_entity.pdbx_description
1 polymer ?
#
loop_
_entity_poly.entity_id
_entity_poly.type
_entity_poly.pdbx_seq_one_letter_code
_entity_poly.pdbx_strand_id
1 'polypeptide(L)'
;MRWILTGLILVLINFSGTADAQVTINEIRTDQSGSDTDEYFELAGPPATSLAALTYIVIGDGSTASGTIEAVVSLAAGNISFSGLYVVAEDTFTLGVADMTANLGFENSDNVTHLLVEGFSGALADDLDTDDDGVLDATPWTNIVDCISLLEFPIDPLTGQPTEGELVYCSNTVGPDGTFVPGHSGRCPDGTGDWEILDFGDLASDTPGNPNTCPEICDNSVDDDGDGFIDCLDDECSGDPACAPAPLNDDCASATNIGEGSFLVSTFGSTTDGPTNCGGSTLNDVWYLYTATCSGLVTLTTCGTSTFNPQMAIYSGSSTCPPDFANVLACDSGSCAGSGDPEILFDAISGETYLVQIGGFNGERGELTLTVSCPPDDCHQAPNPNLEFQGYIGVSGSSAPAAPIAYVGDPATNFTFDSINIAGAGTIEDLDVGVNITHGFIGNLDIDFVSPANTQIRLYQNENNSDDNMSLIFDDEGATYGSDTTFSGIRMQPYALSQGSGSLADFDGEPAAGNWTILVADGFASTAGGTLDDWSLFISQPETITGTQDFVINIDPNSLEGVDDLDVDMNLSHPDLTQVEIDLLSPGGTSIRLHDNGAGTDLIGRFDDATGLNDGYGSLIPSGPGTLADFDGEIIGGDWTLTIAAGTSTGTFSNWALQVCPANCPAPSDLVIESDCAGDAVNLSWINNTAYSNISIERDGAIVATLAGADTTYSDVSPPEGFHEYVVRGSCTSGAGIASGFVDHFSYNGEDTLVFALEGLLDDGDTGSNDSGAAIQQSLIASGVNSKLIRKQIDEFACLDPAQISQVWVLCGTFPTNFRLNSAEADLLASLAEAGASVYFESSDHWSFNHPISTFDDRDGVAEPYEQDDNDSLVGLDGADSGVGLDMSANQNVPYSQDNQSTTGNPNDFTNILIPATAELAGGTAGLAWRFDDAIGVTFGVTTAYIPGTGGRVICSSFELGGYGGNLDSVVSAYHDFLGDSVVTPGTGFQRGDCNSDGGFNIADAIFLLGNLFSGGPEGTCTDACDANDDGSVNIADAIAALGSLFSGAGPLPDPFGDCGEDPTSDSIECAEYNSCP
;
A
#
# COMPACT_ATOMS: atom_id res chain seq x y z
N MET A 1 -53.48 16.61 39.82
CA MET A 1 -53.58 16.07 41.20
C MET A 1 -52.98 17.09 42.15
N ARG A 2 -53.64 17.32 43.29
CA ARG A 2 -53.16 18.13 44.43
C ARG A 2 -52.05 17.40 45.20
N TRP A 3 -51.47 18.13 46.16
CA TRP A 3 -50.79 17.74 47.42
C TRP A 3 -49.25 17.89 47.42
N ILE A 4 -48.53 18.41 48.44
CA ILE A 4 -48.76 19.36 49.56
C ILE A 4 -47.45 19.43 50.40
N LEU A 5 -47.09 20.63 50.86
CA LEU A 5 -46.40 21.03 52.11
C LEU A 5 -44.89 20.79 52.45
N THR A 6 -44.24 21.94 52.69
CA THR A 6 -43.44 22.40 53.86
C THR A 6 -42.04 21.87 54.17
N GLY A 7 -41.10 22.82 54.34
CA GLY A 7 -40.51 23.05 55.67
C GLY A 7 -38.99 23.26 55.73
N LEU A 8 -38.58 24.53 55.79
CA LEU A 8 -37.40 25.11 56.46
C LEU A 8 -36.33 24.15 57.03
N ILE A 9 -35.14 24.13 56.43
CA ILE A 9 -33.86 23.99 57.14
C ILE A 9 -32.87 25.00 56.53
N LEU A 10 -32.59 26.05 57.31
CA LEU A 10 -31.48 26.99 57.14
C LEU A 10 -30.22 26.27 57.64
N VAL A 11 -29.30 25.92 56.74
CA VAL A 11 -27.93 25.52 57.08
C VAL A 11 -27.01 26.47 56.34
N LEU A 12 -26.32 27.30 57.13
CA LEU A 12 -25.14 28.07 56.75
C LEU A 12 -24.10 27.10 56.18
N ILE A 13 -23.80 27.26 54.88
CA ILE A 13 -22.54 26.84 54.30
C ILE A 13 -21.81 28.13 53.97
N ASN A 14 -20.78 28.44 54.75
CA ASN A 14 -19.76 29.41 54.38
C ASN A 14 -19.09 28.90 53.11
N PHE A 15 -19.38 29.53 51.98
CA PHE A 15 -18.41 29.66 50.90
C PHE A 15 -17.76 31.03 51.06
N SER A 16 -16.49 31.00 51.44
CA SER A 16 -15.54 32.09 51.37
C SER A 16 -15.30 32.47 49.92
N GLY A 17 -15.35 33.78 49.62
CA GLY A 17 -14.83 34.35 48.37
C GLY A 17 -15.86 35.05 47.48
N THR A 18 -16.66 35.98 48.01
CA THR A 18 -17.08 37.12 47.19
C THR A 18 -15.97 38.16 47.29
N ALA A 19 -15.39 38.58 46.17
CA ALA A 19 -14.50 39.74 46.13
C ALA A 19 -15.23 40.90 46.80
N ASP A 20 -14.70 41.34 47.95
CA ASP A 20 -15.13 42.58 48.57
C ASP A 20 -14.71 43.67 47.58
N ALA A 21 -15.65 44.42 47.02
CA ALA A 21 -15.35 45.44 46.02
C ALA A 21 -14.33 46.42 46.62
N GLN A 22 -13.10 46.35 46.09
CA GLN A 22 -11.97 47.14 46.53
C GLN A 22 -12.07 48.55 45.95
N VAL A 23 -11.43 49.54 46.57
CA VAL A 23 -11.30 50.87 45.95
C VAL A 23 -10.34 50.76 44.78
N THR A 24 -10.75 51.20 43.60
CA THR A 24 -9.97 51.16 42.34
C THR A 24 -9.81 52.56 41.77
N ILE A 25 -8.83 52.75 40.90
CA ILE A 25 -8.69 53.97 40.10
C ILE A 25 -9.68 53.85 38.94
N ASN A 26 -10.50 54.87 38.73
CA ASN A 26 -11.62 54.85 37.78
C ASN A 26 -11.40 55.73 36.55
N GLU A 27 -10.84 56.92 36.73
CA GLU A 27 -10.68 57.92 35.67
C GLU A 27 -9.49 58.81 36.01
N ILE A 28 -8.69 59.20 35.03
CA ILE A 28 -7.50 60.04 35.19
C ILE A 28 -7.47 61.06 34.05
N ARG A 29 -7.29 62.33 34.37
CA ARG A 29 -6.88 63.37 33.42
C ARG A 29 -5.52 63.91 33.83
N THR A 30 -4.56 63.78 32.93
CA THR A 30 -3.17 64.24 33.08
C THR A 30 -2.85 65.44 32.20
N ASP A 31 -3.60 65.66 31.11
CA ASP A 31 -3.40 66.79 30.21
C ASP A 31 -4.71 67.21 29.53
N GLN A 32 -4.73 68.41 28.94
CA GLN A 32 -5.83 68.92 28.15
C GLN A 32 -5.40 69.90 27.07
N SER A 33 -6.28 70.13 26.09
CA SER A 33 -6.03 71.15 25.08
C SER A 33 -5.89 72.56 25.70
N GLY A 34 -4.70 73.15 25.59
CA GLY A 34 -4.44 74.54 25.99
C GLY A 34 -3.61 74.68 27.26
N SER A 35 -4.19 75.27 28.31
CA SER A 35 -3.51 75.41 29.61
C SER A 35 -3.97 74.27 30.50
N ASP A 36 -3.03 73.54 31.07
CA ASP A 36 -3.33 72.46 31.98
C ASP A 36 -3.84 73.00 33.32
N THR A 37 -5.15 72.90 33.53
CA THR A 37 -5.81 73.42 34.74
C THR A 37 -6.73 72.42 35.41
N ASP A 38 -6.94 71.26 34.79
CA ASP A 38 -8.02 70.33 35.14
C ASP A 38 -7.50 68.90 35.38
N GLU A 39 -6.25 68.74 35.78
CA GLU A 39 -5.72 67.45 36.26
C GLU A 39 -6.58 66.90 37.41
N TYR A 40 -6.96 65.63 37.29
CA TYR A 40 -7.64 64.88 38.35
C TYR A 40 -7.40 63.38 38.25
N PHE A 41 -7.67 62.69 39.35
CA PHE A 41 -7.97 61.27 39.33
C PHE A 41 -9.24 60.99 40.13
N GLU A 42 -9.99 60.00 39.68
CA GLU A 42 -11.20 59.51 40.30
C GLU A 42 -11.00 58.10 40.83
N LEU A 43 -11.54 57.83 42.01
CA LEU A 43 -11.58 56.50 42.59
C LEU A 43 -13.01 55.97 42.62
N ALA A 44 -13.19 54.70 42.27
CA ALA A 44 -14.45 53.97 42.42
C ALA A 44 -14.36 52.99 43.59
N GLY A 45 -15.48 52.77 44.29
CA GLY A 45 -15.56 51.76 45.34
C GLY A 45 -16.87 51.76 46.11
N PRO A 46 -17.04 50.87 47.10
CA PRO A 46 -18.28 50.82 47.86
C PRO A 46 -18.53 52.14 48.61
N PRO A 47 -19.79 52.62 48.63
CA PRO A 47 -20.17 53.82 49.36
C PRO A 47 -19.70 53.84 50.82
N ALA A 48 -19.16 54.98 51.25
CA ALA A 48 -18.62 55.22 52.60
C ALA A 48 -17.36 54.41 52.98
N THR A 49 -16.67 53.81 52.01
CA THR A 49 -15.36 53.16 52.24
C THR A 49 -14.31 54.19 52.65
N SER A 50 -13.54 53.91 53.70
CA SER A 50 -12.53 54.84 54.20
C SER A 50 -11.24 54.77 53.39
N LEU A 51 -10.70 55.93 53.01
CA LEU A 51 -9.43 56.05 52.29
C LEU A 51 -8.24 56.29 53.24
N ALA A 52 -8.46 56.15 54.56
CA ALA A 52 -7.52 56.57 55.61
C ALA A 52 -6.11 55.95 55.51
N ALA A 53 -6.00 54.76 54.93
CA ALA A 53 -4.76 54.01 54.79
C ALA A 53 -4.10 54.11 53.40
N LEU A 54 -4.75 54.81 52.46
CA LEU A 54 -4.37 54.86 51.05
C LEU A 54 -3.60 56.14 50.69
N THR A 55 -2.68 55.97 49.75
CA THR A 55 -1.92 57.04 49.12
C THR A 55 -1.91 56.78 47.62
N TYR A 56 -2.15 57.81 46.82
CA TYR A 56 -1.96 57.76 45.37
C TYR A 56 -0.55 58.24 45.05
N ILE A 57 0.19 57.47 44.27
CA ILE A 57 1.54 57.79 43.83
C ILE A 57 1.65 57.65 42.31
N VAL A 58 2.57 58.40 41.72
CA VAL A 58 2.95 58.26 40.31
C VAL A 58 4.44 57.99 40.24
N ILE A 59 4.83 57.02 39.42
CA ILE A 59 6.21 56.62 39.15
C ILE A 59 6.46 56.83 37.66
N GLY A 60 7.50 57.58 37.31
CA GLY A 60 7.93 57.80 35.94
C GLY A 60 9.43 58.02 35.86
N ASP A 61 9.85 59.07 35.18
CA ASP A 61 11.23 59.48 35.01
C ASP A 61 11.82 60.18 36.25
N GLY A 62 13.11 59.93 36.46
CA GLY A 62 13.98 60.76 37.26
C GLY A 62 14.99 61.45 36.35
N SER A 63 15.78 62.36 36.92
CA SER A 63 16.75 63.16 36.13
C SER A 63 17.76 62.39 35.26
N THR A 64 17.88 61.06 35.39
CA THR A 64 18.75 60.21 34.57
C THR A 64 18.28 58.73 34.38
N ALA A 65 17.11 58.30 34.87
CA ALA A 65 16.69 56.87 34.98
C ALA A 65 15.17 56.75 35.22
N SER A 66 14.56 55.57 35.01
CA SER A 66 13.14 55.28 35.32
C SER A 66 12.95 54.92 36.80
N GLY A 67 11.71 54.80 37.26
CA GLY A 67 11.40 54.29 38.61
C GLY A 67 11.34 55.35 39.71
N THR A 68 11.31 56.63 39.36
CA THR A 68 11.29 57.73 40.36
C THR A 68 9.86 58.15 40.71
N ILE A 69 9.59 58.39 42.00
CA ILE A 69 8.28 58.89 42.45
C ILE A 69 8.13 60.39 42.14
N GLU A 70 7.12 60.75 41.35
CA GLU A 70 6.85 62.12 40.87
C GLU A 70 5.65 62.79 41.53
N ALA A 71 4.68 62.00 42.01
CA ALA A 71 3.53 62.52 42.73
C ALA A 71 3.23 61.66 43.97
N VAL A 72 2.82 62.33 45.06
CA VAL A 72 2.41 61.68 46.30
C VAL A 72 1.21 62.41 46.90
N VAL A 73 0.05 61.76 46.90
CA VAL A 73 -1.20 62.32 47.41
C VAL A 73 -1.76 61.42 48.52
N SER A 74 -1.74 61.91 49.76
CA SER A 74 -2.31 61.17 50.90
C SER A 74 -3.83 61.31 50.95
N LEU A 75 -4.53 60.18 50.93
CA LEU A 75 -6.01 60.13 50.96
C LEU A 75 -6.57 60.01 52.38
N ALA A 76 -5.73 60.22 53.40
CA ALA A 76 -6.04 59.90 54.79
C ALA A 76 -7.30 60.59 55.36
N ALA A 77 -7.75 61.68 54.72
CA ALA A 77 -8.92 62.46 55.12
C ALA A 77 -10.21 62.13 54.32
N GLY A 78 -10.16 61.24 53.32
CA GLY A 78 -11.25 60.93 52.41
C GLY A 78 -12.09 59.70 52.77
N ASN A 79 -13.32 59.64 52.27
CA ASN A 79 -14.14 58.43 52.20
C ASN A 79 -14.89 58.44 50.86
N ILE A 80 -15.02 57.29 50.21
CA ILE A 80 -15.82 57.15 48.98
C ILE A 80 -17.24 57.67 49.24
N SER A 81 -17.74 58.51 48.33
CA SER A 81 -19.04 59.16 48.49
C SER A 81 -20.20 58.15 48.34
N PHE A 82 -21.44 58.61 48.52
CA PHE A 82 -22.60 57.73 48.31
C PHE A 82 -22.86 57.38 46.84
N SER A 83 -22.28 58.09 45.88
CA SER A 83 -22.35 57.70 44.46
C SER A 83 -21.45 56.51 44.13
N GLY A 84 -20.50 56.19 45.01
CA GLY A 84 -19.45 55.19 44.73
C GLY A 84 -18.18 55.79 44.11
N LEU A 85 -18.17 57.09 43.81
CA LEU A 85 -17.05 57.80 43.20
C LEU A 85 -16.42 58.81 44.18
N TYR A 86 -15.13 59.10 44.01
CA TYR A 86 -14.36 60.07 44.80
C TYR A 86 -13.33 60.78 43.94
N VAL A 87 -13.52 62.08 43.71
CA VAL A 87 -12.67 62.88 42.81
C VAL A 87 -11.60 63.65 43.58
N VAL A 88 -10.34 63.50 43.18
CA VAL A 88 -9.22 64.29 43.68
C VAL A 88 -8.66 65.12 42.52
N ALA A 89 -8.63 66.43 42.66
CA ALA A 89 -8.22 67.33 41.59
C ALA A 89 -7.37 68.50 42.11
N GLU A 90 -6.77 69.26 41.19
CA GLU A 90 -6.02 70.48 41.53
C GLU A 90 -6.91 71.65 41.97
N ASP A 91 -6.31 72.71 42.53
CA ASP A 91 -7.07 73.89 42.98
C ASP A 91 -7.58 74.75 41.81
N THR A 92 -7.08 74.49 40.60
CA THR A 92 -7.48 75.06 39.32
C THR A 92 -8.66 74.35 38.66
N PHE A 93 -9.04 73.16 39.13
CA PHE A 93 -10.03 72.27 38.50
C PHE A 93 -11.42 72.93 38.30
N THR A 94 -11.96 72.76 37.10
CA THR A 94 -13.21 73.38 36.65
C THR A 94 -14.25 72.41 36.05
N LEU A 95 -13.88 71.17 35.74
CA LEU A 95 -14.76 70.18 35.08
C LEU A 95 -15.83 69.59 36.00
N GLY A 96 -15.64 69.67 37.32
CA GLY A 96 -16.59 69.14 38.30
C GLY A 96 -16.44 69.75 39.68
N VAL A 97 -16.77 68.94 40.70
CA VAL A 97 -16.56 69.29 42.11
C VAL A 97 -15.67 68.22 42.73
N ALA A 98 -14.43 68.57 43.05
CA ALA A 98 -13.51 67.67 43.73
C ALA A 98 -13.96 67.40 45.17
N ASP A 99 -13.89 66.13 45.59
CA ASP A 99 -14.06 65.72 46.98
C ASP A 99 -12.83 66.07 47.83
N MET A 100 -11.65 66.12 47.20
CA MET A 100 -10.41 66.59 47.79
C MET A 100 -9.60 67.39 46.77
N THR A 101 -9.01 68.50 47.22
CA THR A 101 -8.04 69.25 46.44
C THR A 101 -6.62 68.84 46.84
N ALA A 102 -5.78 68.50 45.86
CA ALA A 102 -4.37 68.16 46.04
C ALA A 102 -3.50 68.87 45.00
N ASN A 103 -2.18 68.84 45.17
CA ASN A 103 -1.24 69.23 44.11
C ASN A 103 -0.87 67.93 43.40
N LEU A 104 -1.30 67.76 42.16
CA LEU A 104 -1.11 66.53 41.40
C LEU A 104 0.19 66.64 40.61
N GLY A 105 0.30 67.66 39.76
CA GLY A 105 1.48 67.92 38.94
C GLY A 105 1.84 66.70 38.12
N PHE A 106 0.86 66.09 37.47
CA PHE A 106 1.09 64.98 36.56
C PHE A 106 1.94 65.44 35.36
N GLU A 107 2.79 64.55 34.86
CA GLU A 107 3.63 64.86 33.70
C GLU A 107 2.86 64.58 32.41
N ASN A 108 3.09 65.42 31.38
CA ASN A 108 2.31 65.43 30.14
C ASN A 108 3.08 64.78 28.98
N SER A 109 4.23 64.13 29.23
CA SER A 109 5.13 63.66 28.16
C SER A 109 6.14 62.60 28.65
N ASP A 110 5.69 61.37 28.81
CA ASP A 110 6.46 60.13 29.02
C ASP A 110 5.53 58.97 29.42
N ASN A 111 6.07 57.75 29.56
CA ASN A 111 5.33 56.66 30.17
C ASN A 111 5.29 56.83 31.70
N VAL A 112 4.10 56.95 32.28
CA VAL A 112 3.93 57.09 33.74
C VAL A 112 3.08 55.96 34.30
N THR A 113 3.45 55.48 35.49
CA THR A 113 2.68 54.47 36.24
C THR A 113 1.99 55.11 37.42
N HIS A 114 0.65 55.10 37.41
CA HIS A 114 -0.18 55.53 38.52
C HIS A 114 -0.49 54.34 39.43
N LEU A 115 -0.28 54.50 40.74
CA LEU A 115 -0.57 53.47 41.73
C LEU A 115 -1.39 54.03 42.89
N LEU A 116 -2.39 53.26 43.30
CA LEU A 116 -3.05 53.40 44.58
C LEU A 116 -2.42 52.38 45.54
N VAL A 117 -1.78 52.85 46.60
CA VAL A 117 -1.03 51.98 47.54
C VAL A 117 -1.52 52.13 48.98
N GLU A 118 -1.43 51.05 49.76
CA GLU A 118 -1.72 51.05 51.19
C GLU A 118 -0.42 51.14 52.02
N GLY A 119 -0.45 51.92 53.11
CA GLY A 119 0.65 51.91 54.09
C GLY A 119 1.94 52.57 53.59
N PHE A 120 1.84 53.52 52.66
CA PHE A 120 2.97 54.23 52.08
C PHE A 120 3.86 54.92 53.12
N SER A 121 5.18 54.79 52.94
CA SER A 121 6.23 55.26 53.84
C SER A 121 7.41 55.95 53.12
N GLY A 122 7.34 56.05 51.78
CA GLY A 122 8.34 56.70 50.95
C GLY A 122 8.15 58.22 50.86
N ALA A 123 8.89 58.85 49.96
CA ALA A 123 8.83 60.28 49.70
C ALA A 123 8.90 60.60 48.20
N LEU A 124 8.45 61.81 47.85
CA LEU A 124 8.64 62.39 46.52
C LEU A 124 10.13 62.37 46.12
N ALA A 125 10.41 62.00 44.87
CA ALA A 125 11.73 61.81 44.26
C ALA A 125 12.58 60.66 44.82
N ASP A 126 11.98 59.71 45.56
CA ASP A 126 12.63 58.42 45.82
C ASP A 126 12.69 57.61 44.51
N ASP A 127 13.85 57.09 44.18
CA ASP A 127 14.10 56.17 43.05
C ASP A 127 13.92 54.72 43.54
N LEU A 128 12.97 54.02 42.93
CA LEU A 128 12.48 52.71 43.34
C LEU A 128 12.96 51.55 42.46
N ASP A 129 13.57 51.82 41.30
CA ASP A 129 14.12 50.84 40.36
C ASP A 129 15.54 51.29 39.99
N THR A 130 16.49 51.00 40.88
CA THR A 130 17.80 51.64 40.82
C THR A 130 18.73 51.03 39.78
N ASP A 131 18.33 49.92 39.14
CA ASP A 131 19.05 49.28 38.06
C ASP A 131 18.33 49.30 36.70
N ASP A 132 17.20 50.00 36.60
CA ASP A 132 16.44 50.25 35.37
C ASP A 132 16.09 48.94 34.63
N ASP A 133 15.70 47.90 35.37
CA ASP A 133 15.38 46.59 34.79
C ASP A 133 13.86 46.34 34.63
N GLY A 134 13.03 47.29 35.05
CA GLY A 134 11.58 47.22 34.99
C GLY A 134 10.97 46.51 36.20
N VAL A 135 11.77 46.21 37.23
CA VAL A 135 11.34 45.59 38.49
C VAL A 135 11.74 46.48 39.67
N LEU A 136 10.76 46.92 40.45
CA LEU A 136 11.02 47.77 41.62
C LEU A 136 11.91 47.08 42.67
N ASP A 137 13.08 47.65 42.93
CA ASP A 137 14.00 47.31 44.02
C ASP A 137 13.42 47.63 45.41
N ALA A 138 12.61 48.69 45.49
CA ALA A 138 12.04 49.20 46.72
C ALA A 138 10.54 49.46 46.59
N THR A 139 9.75 48.82 47.45
CA THR A 139 8.30 49.05 47.55
C THR A 139 7.98 49.66 48.92
N PRO A 140 8.06 50.99 49.11
CA PRO A 140 7.82 51.63 50.40
C PRO A 140 6.33 51.70 50.78
N TRP A 141 5.55 50.67 50.44
CA TRP A 141 4.15 50.47 50.78
C TRP A 141 3.93 49.01 51.21
N THR A 142 2.79 48.73 51.84
CA THR A 142 2.46 47.36 52.27
C THR A 142 1.70 46.57 51.22
N ASN A 143 0.94 47.25 50.35
CA ASN A 143 0.19 46.61 49.27
C ASN A 143 -0.07 47.60 48.13
N ILE A 144 -0.11 47.10 46.90
CA ILE A 144 -0.69 47.83 45.75
C ILE A 144 -2.18 47.49 45.74
N VAL A 145 -3.01 48.52 45.78
CA VAL A 145 -4.48 48.40 45.80
C VAL A 145 -5.02 48.41 44.39
N ASP A 146 -4.53 49.29 43.52
CA ASP A 146 -4.81 49.29 42.08
C ASP A 146 -3.69 50.05 41.35
N CYS A 147 -3.52 49.81 40.06
CA CYS A 147 -2.55 50.53 39.24
C CYS A 147 -2.94 50.57 37.75
N ILE A 148 -2.37 51.53 37.03
CA ILE A 148 -2.44 51.69 35.58
C ILE A 148 -1.19 52.42 35.08
N SER A 149 -0.62 51.98 33.96
CA SER A 149 0.45 52.67 33.27
C SER A 149 -0.08 53.34 31.99
N LEU A 150 0.14 54.65 31.87
CA LEU A 150 -0.21 55.42 30.68
C LEU A 150 1.01 55.43 29.76
N LEU A 151 0.83 55.04 28.50
CA LEU A 151 1.92 54.79 27.56
C LEU A 151 2.02 55.89 26.50
N GLU A 152 3.21 56.44 26.27
CA GLU A 152 3.59 57.16 25.04
C GLU A 152 4.15 56.20 23.96
N PHE A 153 4.76 55.08 24.38
CA PHE A 153 5.32 54.06 23.49
C PHE A 153 4.70 52.67 23.71
N PRO A 154 4.51 51.86 22.65
CA PRO A 154 3.89 50.54 22.78
C PRO A 154 4.78 49.55 23.54
N ILE A 155 4.14 48.60 24.23
CA ILE A 155 4.81 47.49 24.94
C ILE A 155 5.42 46.50 23.94
N ASP A 156 6.68 46.13 24.15
CA ASP A 156 7.28 44.96 23.50
C ASP A 156 6.71 43.68 24.13
N PRO A 157 5.98 42.84 23.36
CA PRO A 157 5.35 41.64 23.90
C PRO A 157 6.35 40.60 24.42
N LEU A 158 7.64 40.68 24.07
CA LEU A 158 8.68 39.78 24.57
C LEU A 158 9.19 40.17 25.96
N THR A 159 9.26 41.48 26.25
CA THR A 159 9.87 41.98 27.49
C THR A 159 8.82 42.42 28.52
N GLY A 160 7.60 42.75 28.07
CA GLY A 160 6.56 43.35 28.92
C GLY A 160 6.87 44.80 29.31
N GLN A 161 7.82 45.44 28.63
CA GLN A 161 8.24 46.83 28.84
C GLN A 161 8.11 47.64 27.54
N PRO A 162 8.04 48.99 27.60
CA PRO A 162 7.91 49.82 26.41
C PRO A 162 9.10 49.66 25.45
N THR A 163 8.82 49.71 24.15
CA THR A 163 9.83 49.57 23.09
C THR A 163 10.89 50.68 23.12
N GLU A 164 10.50 51.87 23.55
CA GLU A 164 11.33 53.05 23.81
C GLU A 164 10.70 53.84 24.98
N GLY A 165 11.46 54.79 25.55
CA GLY A 165 11.00 55.61 26.68
C GLY A 165 11.17 54.95 28.05
N GLU A 166 10.39 55.41 29.02
CA GLU A 166 10.47 55.09 30.44
C GLU A 166 9.82 53.73 30.72
N LEU A 167 10.33 53.00 31.70
CA LEU A 167 9.81 51.69 32.09
C LEU A 167 8.51 51.81 32.88
N VAL A 168 7.65 50.79 32.76
CA VAL A 168 6.37 50.73 33.46
C VAL A 168 6.36 49.67 34.54
N TYR A 169 5.61 49.94 35.60
CA TYR A 169 5.57 49.12 36.82
C TYR A 169 4.18 48.56 37.14
N CYS A 170 3.24 48.65 36.19
CA CYS A 170 1.93 48.04 36.26
C CYS A 170 1.64 47.24 34.98
N SER A 171 1.00 46.08 35.14
CA SER A 171 0.56 45.26 34.01
C SER A 171 -0.68 45.79 33.31
N ASN A 172 -1.50 46.59 34.00
CA ASN A 172 -2.60 47.29 33.37
C ASN A 172 -2.00 48.48 32.64
N THR A 173 -2.22 48.58 31.34
CA THR A 173 -1.67 49.62 30.48
C THR A 173 -2.76 50.23 29.60
N VAL A 174 -2.65 51.52 29.27
CA VAL A 174 -3.50 52.18 28.28
C VAL A 174 -2.67 53.17 27.46
N GLY A 175 -2.95 53.26 26.17
CA GLY A 175 -2.11 53.98 25.21
C GLY A 175 -1.18 53.07 24.37
N PRO A 176 -0.41 53.66 23.44
CA PRO A 176 -0.33 55.09 23.18
C PRO A 176 -1.53 55.69 22.44
N ASP A 177 -1.79 56.99 22.68
CA ASP A 177 -2.73 57.77 21.87
C ASP A 177 -1.98 58.39 20.69
N GLY A 178 -1.82 57.58 19.64
CA GLY A 178 -0.99 57.92 18.48
C GLY A 178 0.50 57.99 18.85
N THR A 179 1.03 59.19 19.03
CA THR A 179 2.44 59.42 19.42
C THR A 179 2.55 60.18 20.75
N PHE A 180 1.50 60.14 21.58
CA PHE A 180 1.43 60.84 22.84
C PHE A 180 0.96 59.89 23.94
N VAL A 181 1.31 60.20 25.18
CA VAL A 181 0.67 59.60 26.35
C VAL A 181 -0.81 60.02 26.38
N PRO A 182 -1.76 59.12 26.71
CA PRO A 182 -3.16 59.49 26.89
C PRO A 182 -3.33 60.62 27.90
N GLY A 183 -3.90 61.75 27.46
CA GLY A 183 -4.19 62.88 28.35
C GLY A 183 -5.44 62.70 29.21
N HIS A 184 -6.32 61.77 28.83
CA HIS A 184 -7.55 61.41 29.54
C HIS A 184 -7.82 59.91 29.36
N SER A 185 -8.10 59.20 30.45
CA SER A 185 -8.38 57.76 30.44
C SER A 185 -9.36 57.36 31.53
N GLY A 186 -10.18 56.34 31.29
CA GLY A 186 -11.17 55.86 32.25
C GLY A 186 -11.46 54.37 32.11
N ARG A 187 -12.10 53.78 33.12
CA ARG A 187 -12.52 52.36 33.11
C ARG A 187 -13.93 52.18 32.58
N CYS A 188 -14.13 51.16 31.76
CA CYS A 188 -15.42 50.80 31.18
C CYS A 188 -15.72 49.30 31.37
N PRO A 189 -16.73 48.92 32.18
CA PRO A 189 -17.56 49.74 33.08
C PRO A 189 -16.83 50.18 34.36
N ASP A 190 -17.34 51.23 35.03
CA ASP A 190 -16.74 51.88 36.20
C ASP A 190 -16.14 50.90 37.24
N GLY A 191 -14.88 51.13 37.59
CA GLY A 191 -14.17 50.47 38.68
C GLY A 191 -13.89 48.99 38.50
N THR A 192 -14.37 48.37 37.42
CA THR A 192 -14.30 46.90 37.20
C THR A 192 -13.87 46.50 35.80
N GLY A 193 -14.01 47.39 34.81
CA GLY A 193 -13.70 47.12 33.42
C GLY A 193 -12.33 47.61 32.95
N ASP A 194 -12.15 47.50 31.63
CA ASP A 194 -10.92 47.77 30.92
C ASP A 194 -10.68 49.29 30.79
N TRP A 195 -9.42 49.67 30.60
CA TRP A 195 -9.02 51.07 30.49
C TRP A 195 -9.15 51.56 29.05
N GLU A 196 -9.86 52.66 28.87
CA GLU A 196 -10.10 53.30 27.60
C GLU A 196 -9.42 54.67 27.53
N ILE A 197 -8.99 55.05 26.33
CA ILE A 197 -8.53 56.41 26.03
C ILE A 197 -9.76 57.28 25.78
N LEU A 198 -9.92 58.34 26.56
CA LEU A 198 -11.03 59.28 26.47
C LEU A 198 -10.60 60.56 25.72
N ASP A 199 -11.57 61.38 25.30
CA ASP A 199 -11.29 62.50 24.38
C ASP A 199 -10.37 63.57 25.02
N PHE A 200 -9.25 63.84 24.33
CA PHE A 200 -8.28 64.85 24.77
C PHE A 200 -8.78 66.30 24.65
N GLY A 201 -9.61 66.60 23.64
CA GLY A 201 -9.99 67.96 23.25
C GLY A 201 -11.38 68.41 23.72
N ASP A 202 -12.31 67.48 23.93
CA ASP A 202 -13.68 67.74 24.37
C ASP A 202 -13.84 67.55 25.88
N LEU A 203 -13.53 68.60 26.63
CA LEU A 203 -13.71 68.61 28.09
C LEU A 203 -15.16 68.46 28.57
N ALA A 204 -16.14 68.41 27.66
CA ALA A 204 -17.54 68.19 28.01
C ALA A 204 -17.89 66.69 28.13
N SER A 205 -17.07 65.79 27.59
CA SER A 205 -17.25 64.33 27.75
C SER A 205 -16.70 63.79 29.06
N ASP A 206 -15.84 64.55 29.75
CA ASP A 206 -15.34 64.24 31.08
C ASP A 206 -16.46 64.02 32.08
N THR A 207 -16.33 62.96 32.87
CA THR A 207 -17.36 62.53 33.82
C THR A 207 -16.97 62.64 35.30
N PRO A 208 -16.12 63.56 35.77
CA PRO A 208 -15.68 63.57 37.17
C PRO A 208 -16.86 63.68 38.14
N GLY A 209 -17.05 62.66 38.96
CA GLY A 209 -18.12 62.48 39.93
C GLY A 209 -19.41 61.86 39.36
N ASN A 210 -19.41 61.43 38.10
CA ASN A 210 -20.48 60.74 37.40
C ASN A 210 -19.93 59.45 36.73
N PRO A 211 -20.79 58.48 36.39
CA PRO A 211 -20.35 57.29 35.66
C PRO A 211 -19.69 57.62 34.32
N ASN A 212 -18.66 56.86 33.95
CA ASN A 212 -18.02 56.96 32.63
C ASN A 212 -19.03 56.64 31.51
N THR A 213 -18.88 57.30 30.35
CA THR A 213 -19.66 56.97 29.14
C THR A 213 -18.83 56.04 28.28
N CYS A 214 -19.27 54.79 28.11
CA CYS A 214 -18.48 53.72 27.52
C CYS A 214 -18.96 53.34 26.11
N PRO A 215 -18.06 52.95 25.18
CA PRO A 215 -18.44 52.32 23.92
C PRO A 215 -18.95 50.89 24.15
N GLU A 216 -19.99 50.49 23.42
CA GLU A 216 -20.54 49.13 23.44
C GLU A 216 -19.66 48.16 22.63
N ILE A 217 -19.37 46.96 23.15
CA ILE A 217 -18.69 45.89 22.39
C ILE A 217 -19.77 45.02 21.75
N CYS A 218 -19.94 45.16 20.43
CA CYS A 218 -21.11 44.70 19.70
C CYS A 218 -21.28 43.18 19.52
N ASP A 219 -20.45 42.36 20.15
CA ASP A 219 -20.40 40.91 19.97
C ASP A 219 -20.13 40.09 21.24
N ASN A 220 -20.17 40.69 22.43
CA ASN A 220 -19.81 40.02 23.68
C ASN A 220 -21.01 39.57 24.54
N SER A 221 -22.23 39.92 24.14
CA SER A 221 -23.50 39.66 24.83
C SER A 221 -23.61 40.23 26.24
N VAL A 222 -22.85 41.29 26.49
CA VAL A 222 -22.90 42.14 27.67
C VAL A 222 -23.53 43.49 27.25
N ASP A 223 -23.93 44.25 28.25
CA ASP A 223 -24.39 45.64 28.14
C ASP A 223 -23.23 46.45 28.73
N ASP A 224 -22.24 46.79 27.90
CA ASP A 224 -20.95 47.32 28.34
C ASP A 224 -21.05 48.78 28.79
N ASP A 225 -21.98 49.52 28.18
CA ASP A 225 -22.28 50.90 28.55
C ASP A 225 -23.40 51.05 29.61
N GLY A 226 -24.11 49.96 29.89
CA GLY A 226 -25.11 49.86 30.97
C GLY A 226 -26.45 50.51 30.64
N ASP A 227 -26.75 50.79 29.38
CA ASP A 227 -27.99 51.44 28.94
C ASP A 227 -29.20 50.47 28.84
N GLY A 228 -28.93 49.16 28.87
CA GLY A 228 -29.90 48.07 28.88
C GLY A 228 -30.15 47.39 27.53
N PHE A 229 -29.43 47.78 26.47
CA PHE A 229 -29.32 47.03 25.23
C PHE A 229 -28.04 46.19 25.23
N ILE A 230 -27.94 45.22 24.31
CA ILE A 230 -26.77 44.33 24.20
C ILE A 230 -26.47 44.13 22.72
N ASP A 231 -25.19 44.13 22.34
CA ASP A 231 -24.72 43.79 21.00
C ASP A 231 -25.52 44.52 19.88
N CYS A 232 -25.93 43.79 18.84
CA CYS A 232 -26.70 44.29 17.70
C CYS A 232 -28.13 44.75 17.99
N LEU A 233 -28.58 44.66 19.24
CA LEU A 233 -29.84 45.30 19.68
C LEU A 233 -29.61 46.74 20.15
N ASP A 234 -28.35 47.13 20.30
CA ASP A 234 -27.89 48.47 20.62
C ASP A 234 -27.80 49.36 19.36
N ASP A 235 -28.20 50.62 19.48
CA ASP A 235 -28.19 51.59 18.37
C ASP A 235 -26.74 52.04 18.05
N GLU A 236 -25.83 51.95 19.02
CA GLU A 236 -24.42 52.29 18.95
C GLU A 236 -23.65 51.25 18.11
N CYS A 237 -24.16 50.01 18.06
CA CYS A 237 -23.66 48.90 17.21
C CYS A 237 -24.16 48.95 15.75
N SER A 238 -24.85 50.02 15.38
CA SER A 238 -25.38 50.19 14.03
C SER A 238 -24.26 50.38 12.99
N GLY A 239 -24.05 49.34 12.19
CA GLY A 239 -23.00 49.31 11.17
C GLY A 239 -21.75 48.55 11.60
N ASP A 240 -21.76 47.95 12.79
CA ASP A 240 -20.68 47.07 13.24
C ASP A 240 -20.59 45.80 12.36
N PRO A 241 -19.37 45.38 11.95
CA PRO A 241 -19.08 44.11 11.29
C PRO A 241 -19.76 42.86 11.87
N ALA A 242 -19.90 42.79 13.20
CA ALA A 242 -20.54 41.68 13.90
C ALA A 242 -22.06 41.65 13.68
N CYS A 243 -22.65 42.82 13.45
CA CYS A 243 -24.09 43.03 13.34
C CYS A 243 -24.63 43.05 11.90
N ALA A 244 -23.76 42.79 10.92
CA ALA A 244 -24.18 42.52 9.57
C ALA A 244 -24.99 41.20 9.50
N PRO A 245 -25.94 41.06 8.56
CA PRO A 245 -26.59 39.77 8.33
C PRO A 245 -25.57 38.71 7.89
N ALA A 246 -25.59 37.55 8.53
CA ALA A 246 -24.73 36.42 8.17
C ALA A 246 -24.81 36.09 6.67
N PRO A 247 -23.67 35.79 6.02
CA PRO A 247 -23.63 35.44 4.61
C PRO A 247 -24.31 34.08 4.36
N LEU A 248 -24.68 33.80 3.10
CA LEU A 248 -25.38 32.54 2.78
C LEU A 248 -24.52 31.29 2.99
N ASN A 249 -23.21 31.45 2.98
CA ASN A 249 -22.21 30.42 3.20
C ASN A 249 -21.55 30.51 4.57
N ASP A 250 -22.29 31.02 5.55
CA ASP A 250 -21.90 31.02 6.96
C ASP A 250 -21.68 29.59 7.47
N ASP A 251 -22.69 28.71 7.33
CA ASP A 251 -22.56 27.31 7.71
C ASP A 251 -21.80 26.50 6.63
N CYS A 252 -20.96 25.54 7.05
CA CYS A 252 -20.28 24.56 6.17
C CYS A 252 -21.28 23.83 5.27
N ALA A 253 -22.44 23.47 5.83
CA ALA A 253 -23.48 22.75 5.11
C ALA A 253 -24.09 23.56 3.94
N SER A 254 -23.88 24.87 3.91
CA SER A 254 -24.30 25.79 2.84
C SER A 254 -23.12 26.41 2.08
N ALA A 255 -21.97 25.73 2.05
CA ALA A 255 -20.80 26.13 1.27
C ALA A 255 -21.18 26.52 -0.18
N THR A 256 -20.66 27.66 -0.64
CA THR A 256 -20.93 28.15 -2.00
C THR A 256 -20.03 27.47 -3.02
N ASN A 257 -20.63 26.91 -4.08
CA ASN A 257 -19.86 26.27 -5.15
C ASN A 257 -19.03 27.30 -5.93
N ILE A 258 -17.75 27.00 -6.12
CA ILE A 258 -16.81 27.80 -6.92
C ILE A 258 -15.98 26.90 -7.86
N GLY A 259 -15.42 27.51 -8.90
CA GLY A 259 -14.39 26.93 -9.77
C GLY A 259 -13.18 27.86 -9.78
N GLU A 260 -12.43 27.89 -10.87
CA GLU A 260 -11.29 28.79 -11.04
C GLU A 260 -11.73 30.23 -11.26
N GLY A 261 -10.90 31.18 -10.79
CA GLY A 261 -11.13 32.61 -10.91
C GLY A 261 -11.05 33.34 -9.57
N SER A 262 -11.52 34.58 -9.55
CA SER A 262 -11.49 35.44 -8.36
C SER A 262 -12.90 35.65 -7.80
N PHE A 263 -13.04 35.46 -6.50
CA PHE A 263 -14.30 35.52 -5.76
C PHE A 263 -14.16 36.52 -4.61
N LEU A 264 -15.12 37.45 -4.52
CA LEU A 264 -15.18 38.35 -3.37
C LEU A 264 -15.72 37.58 -2.16
N VAL A 265 -15.01 37.66 -1.05
CA VAL A 265 -15.36 37.02 0.22
C VAL A 265 -15.64 38.10 1.25
N SER A 266 -16.68 37.89 2.07
CA SER A 266 -16.97 38.71 3.24
C SER A 266 -17.31 37.81 4.42
N THR A 267 -16.68 38.08 5.57
CA THR A 267 -16.96 37.42 6.86
C THR A 267 -17.78 38.30 7.79
N PHE A 268 -18.41 39.36 7.26
CA PHE A 268 -19.31 40.19 8.07
C PHE A 268 -20.56 39.40 8.46
N GLY A 269 -20.92 39.46 9.74
CA GLY A 269 -22.07 38.73 10.28
C GLY A 269 -21.90 37.21 10.40
N SER A 270 -20.77 36.61 10.01
CA SER A 270 -20.58 35.16 10.10
C SER A 270 -20.46 34.67 11.55
N THR A 271 -20.71 33.39 11.78
CA THR A 271 -20.45 32.70 13.04
C THR A 271 -19.33 31.67 12.84
N THR A 272 -18.92 30.97 13.90
CA THR A 272 -17.91 29.91 13.77
C THR A 272 -18.58 28.55 13.87
N ASP A 273 -18.58 27.77 12.79
CA ASP A 273 -19.04 26.38 12.82
C ASP A 273 -17.93 25.36 12.50
N GLY A 274 -16.83 25.81 11.89
CA GLY A 274 -15.68 24.99 11.53
C GLY A 274 -14.62 24.78 12.61
N PRO A 275 -13.60 23.97 12.31
CA PRO A 275 -12.41 23.86 13.15
C PRO A 275 -11.66 25.19 13.29
N THR A 276 -11.11 25.46 14.47
CA THR A 276 -10.51 26.76 14.81
C THR A 276 -8.98 26.72 14.89
N ASN A 277 -8.38 25.58 14.56
CA ASN A 277 -6.99 25.29 14.88
C ASN A 277 -5.98 25.75 13.81
N CYS A 278 -6.43 26.15 12.62
CA CYS A 278 -5.54 26.70 11.60
C CYS A 278 -4.97 28.05 12.08
N GLY A 279 -3.64 28.19 12.06
CA GLY A 279 -2.91 29.36 12.61
C GLY A 279 -3.14 29.67 14.09
N GLY A 280 -3.76 28.75 14.83
CA GLY A 280 -4.05 28.89 16.26
C GLY A 280 -5.39 29.56 16.61
N SER A 281 -6.11 30.17 15.66
CA SER A 281 -7.42 30.82 15.90
C SER A 281 -8.15 31.18 14.60
N THR A 282 -8.77 30.21 13.92
CA THR A 282 -9.65 30.47 12.76
C THR A 282 -11.11 30.58 13.23
N LEU A 283 -11.63 31.80 13.35
CA LEU A 283 -12.99 32.07 13.85
C LEU A 283 -13.79 32.92 12.84
N ASN A 284 -15.11 32.99 13.02
CA ASN A 284 -16.05 33.73 12.17
C ASN A 284 -15.90 33.35 10.68
N ASP A 285 -16.09 32.07 10.38
CA ASP A 285 -15.73 31.48 9.11
C ASP A 285 -16.83 31.52 8.05
N VAL A 286 -16.42 31.37 6.80
CA VAL A 286 -17.31 31.16 5.65
C VAL A 286 -16.76 30.05 4.78
N TRP A 287 -17.66 29.39 4.06
CA TRP A 287 -17.35 28.15 3.36
C TRP A 287 -17.56 28.21 1.84
N TYR A 288 -16.64 27.61 1.11
CA TYR A 288 -16.76 27.37 -0.31
C TYR A 288 -16.55 25.90 -0.65
N LEU A 289 -17.23 25.41 -1.68
CA LEU A 289 -17.03 24.08 -2.25
C LEU A 289 -16.39 24.25 -3.62
N TYR A 290 -15.07 24.11 -3.69
CA TYR A 290 -14.31 24.18 -4.93
C TYR A 290 -14.44 22.86 -5.69
N THR A 291 -14.73 22.90 -6.98
CA THR A 291 -14.65 21.74 -7.90
C THR A 291 -13.44 21.93 -8.80
N ALA A 292 -12.44 21.05 -8.69
CA ALA A 292 -11.21 21.16 -9.46
C ALA A 292 -11.44 20.83 -10.93
N THR A 293 -10.87 21.63 -11.84
CA THR A 293 -10.91 21.34 -13.28
C THR A 293 -9.66 20.63 -13.81
N CYS A 294 -8.55 20.67 -13.07
CA CYS A 294 -7.31 19.94 -13.34
C CYS A 294 -6.97 18.99 -12.19
N SER A 295 -6.06 18.05 -12.47
CA SER A 295 -5.31 17.32 -11.44
C SER A 295 -3.94 17.99 -11.24
N GLY A 296 -3.42 18.02 -10.01
CA GLY A 296 -2.14 18.63 -9.66
C GLY A 296 -2.24 19.82 -8.72
N LEU A 297 -1.13 20.57 -8.57
CA LEU A 297 -1.04 21.69 -7.64
C LEU A 297 -1.97 22.84 -8.01
N VAL A 298 -3.06 23.00 -7.25
CA VAL A 298 -3.95 24.16 -7.33
C VAL A 298 -3.52 25.19 -6.29
N THR A 299 -3.46 26.45 -6.69
CA THR A 299 -3.19 27.59 -5.79
C THR A 299 -4.49 28.28 -5.39
N LEU A 300 -4.70 28.44 -4.08
CA LEU A 300 -5.71 29.30 -3.50
C LEU A 300 -5.00 30.40 -2.74
N THR A 301 -5.24 31.66 -3.11
CA THR A 301 -4.52 32.79 -2.54
C THR A 301 -5.45 33.95 -2.24
N THR A 302 -5.13 34.65 -1.17
CA THR A 302 -5.79 35.91 -0.78
C THR A 302 -4.81 37.09 -0.72
N CYS A 303 -3.55 36.87 -1.13
CA CYS A 303 -2.43 37.80 -0.98
C CYS A 303 -2.77 39.24 -1.41
N GLY A 304 -2.62 40.18 -0.48
CA GLY A 304 -2.69 41.62 -0.71
C GLY A 304 -4.08 42.18 -0.93
N THR A 305 -5.13 41.41 -0.59
CA THR A 305 -6.53 41.79 -0.86
C THR A 305 -7.40 41.91 0.40
N SER A 306 -6.93 41.42 1.54
CA SER A 306 -7.70 41.39 2.78
C SER A 306 -7.78 42.75 3.46
N THR A 307 -8.83 42.95 4.26
CA THR A 307 -8.98 44.10 5.17
C THR A 307 -8.85 43.71 6.65
N PHE A 308 -8.44 42.47 6.92
CA PHE A 308 -8.33 41.84 8.25
C PHE A 308 -7.21 40.80 8.21
N ASN A 309 -7.00 40.02 9.28
CA ASN A 309 -6.06 38.90 9.31
C ASN A 309 -6.76 37.55 9.00
N PRO A 310 -6.87 37.14 7.72
CA PRO A 310 -7.53 35.89 7.33
C PRO A 310 -6.69 34.65 7.63
N GLN A 311 -7.40 33.54 7.80
CA GLN A 311 -6.90 32.19 8.00
C GLN A 311 -7.64 31.27 7.03
N MET A 312 -6.96 30.30 6.41
CA MET A 312 -7.56 29.43 5.39
C MET A 312 -7.21 27.97 5.62
N ALA A 313 -8.21 27.08 5.48
CA ALA A 313 -8.03 25.63 5.57
C ALA A 313 -8.81 24.90 4.48
N ILE A 314 -8.24 23.80 3.97
CA ILE A 314 -8.77 22.98 2.89
C ILE A 314 -9.05 21.56 3.41
N TYR A 315 -10.21 21.02 3.05
CA TYR A 315 -10.64 19.65 3.37
C TYR A 315 -11.17 18.96 2.11
N SER A 316 -11.29 17.63 2.12
CA SER A 316 -12.02 16.92 1.07
C SER A 316 -13.48 17.39 1.02
N GLY A 317 -14.04 17.62 -0.17
CA GLY A 317 -15.43 18.04 -0.39
C GLY A 317 -16.46 16.98 0.04
N SER A 318 -16.01 15.74 0.24
CA SER A 318 -16.81 14.64 0.78
C SER A 318 -16.88 14.61 2.31
N SER A 319 -16.14 15.50 2.98
CA SER A 319 -16.10 15.56 4.44
C SER A 319 -17.46 15.87 5.04
N THR A 320 -17.75 15.31 6.21
CA THR A 320 -18.94 15.68 6.97
C THR A 320 -18.84 17.13 7.42
N CYS A 321 -19.88 17.94 7.23
CA CYS A 321 -19.89 19.32 7.71
C CYS A 321 -20.37 19.43 9.18
N PRO A 322 -19.68 20.20 10.04
CA PRO A 322 -18.33 20.75 9.83
C PRO A 322 -17.26 19.63 9.88
N PRO A 323 -16.17 19.75 9.10
CA PRO A 323 -15.11 18.73 9.03
C PRO A 323 -14.33 18.61 10.34
N ASP A 324 -13.69 17.46 10.56
CA ASP A 324 -12.73 17.28 11.65
C ASP A 324 -11.37 17.84 11.21
N PHE A 325 -10.71 18.64 12.06
CA PHE A 325 -9.39 19.19 11.79
C PHE A 325 -8.35 18.11 11.51
N ALA A 326 -8.51 16.90 12.05
CA ALA A 326 -7.63 15.77 11.76
C ALA A 326 -7.58 15.38 10.26
N ASN A 327 -8.57 15.82 9.46
CA ASN A 327 -8.67 15.57 8.03
C ASN A 327 -8.36 16.81 7.18
N VAL A 328 -7.71 17.83 7.76
CA VAL A 328 -7.25 18.99 7.01
C VAL A 328 -6.21 18.55 5.98
N LEU A 329 -6.42 18.93 4.72
CA LEU A 329 -5.49 18.65 3.62
C LEU A 329 -4.37 19.68 3.61
N ALA A 330 -4.73 20.95 3.81
CA ALA A 330 -3.79 22.06 3.90
C ALA A 330 -4.38 23.18 4.74
N CYS A 331 -3.51 23.93 5.41
CA CYS A 331 -3.88 25.08 6.23
C CYS A 331 -2.77 26.11 6.14
N ASP A 332 -3.15 27.38 6.01
CA ASP A 332 -2.23 28.49 6.07
C ASP A 332 -2.84 29.69 6.80
N SER A 333 -1.96 30.42 7.49
CA SER A 333 -2.28 31.50 8.40
C SER A 333 -1.49 32.78 8.13
N GLY A 334 -0.76 32.85 7.01
CA GLY A 334 -0.05 34.07 6.63
C GLY A 334 1.22 33.89 5.82
N SER A 335 1.29 32.91 4.91
CA SER A 335 2.52 32.64 4.14
C SER A 335 2.84 33.70 3.07
N CYS A 336 1.88 34.54 2.65
CA CYS A 336 2.10 35.56 1.63
C CYS A 336 3.19 36.57 2.04
N ALA A 337 4.31 36.56 1.30
CA ALA A 337 5.40 37.49 1.53
C ALA A 337 4.96 38.96 1.32
N GLY A 338 4.97 39.74 2.41
CA GLY A 338 4.70 41.18 2.40
C GLY A 338 3.30 41.60 2.83
N SER A 339 2.27 40.76 2.65
CA SER A 339 0.92 41.03 3.17
C SER A 339 0.58 40.23 4.43
N GLY A 340 1.19 39.05 4.63
CA GLY A 340 0.86 38.17 5.76
C GLY A 340 -0.50 37.47 5.64
N ASP A 341 -1.09 37.45 4.44
CA ASP A 341 -2.31 36.71 4.12
C ASP A 341 -2.02 35.23 3.81
N PRO A 342 -3.03 34.33 3.79
CA PRO A 342 -2.83 32.95 3.45
C PRO A 342 -2.80 32.68 1.94
N GLU A 343 -1.90 31.78 1.56
CA GLU A 343 -1.75 31.16 0.25
C GLU A 343 -1.49 29.66 0.45
N ILE A 344 -2.33 28.83 -0.18
CA ILE A 344 -2.24 27.38 -0.11
C ILE A 344 -2.02 26.83 -1.50
N LEU A 345 -1.00 26.00 -1.63
CA LEU A 345 -0.81 25.10 -2.75
C LEU A 345 -1.14 23.69 -2.26
N PHE A 346 -2.08 23.02 -2.92
CA PHE A 346 -2.43 21.64 -2.57
C PHE A 346 -2.72 20.82 -3.83
N ASP A 347 -2.51 19.52 -3.73
CA ASP A 347 -2.74 18.58 -4.83
C ASP A 347 -4.23 18.26 -4.99
N ALA A 348 -4.79 18.63 -6.14
CA ALA A 348 -6.18 18.38 -6.48
C ALA A 348 -6.31 17.27 -7.54
N ILE A 349 -7.49 16.65 -7.63
CA ILE A 349 -7.83 15.69 -8.68
C ILE A 349 -8.96 16.29 -9.53
N SER A 350 -8.80 16.28 -10.86
CA SER A 350 -9.80 16.83 -11.77
C SER A 350 -11.17 16.19 -11.54
N GLY A 351 -12.19 17.02 -11.33
CA GLY A 351 -13.57 16.62 -11.07
C GLY A 351 -13.90 16.35 -9.59
N GLU A 352 -12.90 16.24 -8.71
CA GLU A 352 -13.13 16.14 -7.27
C GLU A 352 -13.47 17.50 -6.66
N THR A 353 -14.10 17.47 -5.48
CA THR A 353 -14.49 18.68 -4.75
C THR A 353 -13.73 18.83 -3.44
N TYR A 354 -13.54 20.09 -3.02
CA TYR A 354 -12.77 20.48 -1.83
C TYR A 354 -13.52 21.57 -1.05
N LEU A 355 -13.62 21.41 0.27
CA LEU A 355 -14.18 22.43 1.16
C LEU A 355 -13.07 23.42 1.53
N VAL A 356 -13.34 24.71 1.30
CA VAL A 356 -12.46 25.82 1.63
C VAL A 356 -13.10 26.61 2.78
N GLN A 357 -12.44 26.60 3.92
CA GLN A 357 -12.80 27.37 5.11
C GLN A 357 -11.96 28.65 5.13
N ILE A 358 -12.61 29.81 5.30
CA ILE A 358 -11.93 31.09 5.47
C ILE A 358 -12.50 31.78 6.71
N GLY A 359 -11.67 32.02 7.72
CA GLY A 359 -12.03 32.75 8.93
C GLY A 359 -11.00 33.83 9.26
N GLY A 360 -11.21 34.57 10.35
CA GLY A 360 -10.28 35.57 10.85
C GLY A 360 -9.55 35.13 12.11
N PHE A 361 -8.31 35.60 12.26
CA PHE A 361 -7.53 35.43 13.47
C PHE A 361 -8.26 36.06 14.66
N ASN A 362 -8.49 35.30 15.73
CA ASN A 362 -9.20 35.76 16.94
C ASN A 362 -10.57 36.39 16.69
N GLY A 363 -11.24 36.01 15.60
CA GLY A 363 -12.59 36.48 15.29
C GLY A 363 -12.62 37.79 14.51
N GLU A 364 -11.49 38.28 13.99
CA GLU A 364 -11.51 39.39 13.05
C GLU A 364 -12.44 39.14 11.86
N ARG A 365 -13.09 40.20 11.37
CA ARG A 365 -14.03 40.14 10.23
C ARG A 365 -13.64 41.18 9.19
N GLY A 366 -13.89 40.88 7.93
CA GLY A 366 -13.61 41.80 6.84
C GLY A 366 -13.98 41.26 5.48
N GLU A 367 -13.40 41.88 4.47
CA GLU A 367 -13.52 41.44 3.08
C GLU A 367 -12.14 41.05 2.54
N LEU A 368 -12.13 40.12 1.59
CA LEU A 368 -10.95 39.73 0.82
C LEU A 368 -11.35 39.23 -0.58
N THR A 369 -10.38 39.00 -1.45
CA THR A 369 -10.60 38.29 -2.72
C THR A 369 -9.89 36.95 -2.70
N LEU A 370 -10.66 35.85 -2.74
CA LEU A 370 -10.12 34.51 -2.94
C LEU A 370 -9.87 34.32 -4.43
N THR A 371 -8.62 34.11 -4.83
CA THR A 371 -8.27 33.69 -6.19
C THR A 371 -7.91 32.22 -6.18
N VAL A 372 -8.63 31.45 -6.99
CA VAL A 372 -8.36 30.03 -7.23
C VAL A 372 -7.79 29.92 -8.63
N SER A 373 -6.53 29.50 -8.72
CA SER A 373 -5.87 29.19 -9.99
C SER A 373 -5.45 27.74 -10.00
N CYS A 374 -6.07 27.03 -10.92
CA CYS A 374 -5.54 25.78 -11.45
C CYS A 374 -4.73 26.18 -12.69
N PRO A 375 -3.41 25.91 -12.73
CA PRO A 375 -2.64 26.04 -13.95
C PRO A 375 -3.31 25.20 -15.07
N PRO A 376 -3.09 25.49 -16.36
CA PRO A 376 -3.40 24.51 -17.40
C PRO A 376 -2.80 23.15 -17.01
N ASP A 377 -3.40 22.04 -17.45
CA ASP A 377 -2.76 20.73 -17.34
C ASP A 377 -1.39 20.78 -18.04
N ASP A 378 -0.36 21.15 -17.30
CA ASP A 378 1.04 20.91 -17.60
C ASP A 378 1.39 19.64 -16.86
N CYS A 379 1.48 18.55 -17.62
CA CYS A 379 1.93 17.28 -17.11
C CYS A 379 3.35 17.37 -16.55
N HIS A 380 4.10 18.46 -16.84
CA HIS A 380 5.39 18.73 -16.24
C HIS A 380 5.41 19.32 -14.82
N GLN A 381 4.25 19.35 -14.14
CA GLN A 381 4.13 19.68 -12.73
C GLN A 381 3.89 18.46 -11.85
N ALA A 382 4.66 18.34 -10.76
CA ALA A 382 4.36 17.39 -9.70
C ALA A 382 2.95 17.64 -9.12
N PRO A 383 2.12 16.61 -8.89
CA PRO A 383 2.43 15.17 -8.90
C PRO A 383 1.96 14.44 -10.18
N ASN A 384 1.76 15.16 -11.28
CA ASN A 384 1.41 14.53 -12.54
C ASN A 384 2.63 13.74 -13.07
N PRO A 385 2.45 12.56 -13.68
CA PRO A 385 3.57 11.72 -14.06
C PRO A 385 4.25 12.30 -15.30
N ASN A 386 5.32 13.05 -15.07
CA ASN A 386 6.39 13.21 -16.04
C ASN A 386 7.26 11.98 -16.08
N LEU A 387 7.59 11.54 -17.28
CA LEU A 387 8.78 10.72 -17.48
C LEU A 387 9.97 11.68 -17.61
N GLU A 388 10.81 11.69 -16.59
CA GLU A 388 12.07 12.43 -16.62
C GLU A 388 13.21 11.52 -17.06
N PHE A 389 13.93 11.92 -18.10
CA PHE A 389 15.13 11.25 -18.56
C PHE A 389 16.32 12.18 -18.40
N GLN A 390 17.10 11.96 -17.34
CA GLN A 390 18.31 12.72 -17.08
C GLN A 390 19.41 12.38 -18.08
N GLY A 391 19.91 13.43 -18.72
CA GLY A 391 21.05 13.45 -19.60
C GLY A 391 22.34 13.44 -18.81
N TYR A 392 22.87 12.23 -18.66
CA TYR A 392 24.03 12.01 -17.85
C TYR A 392 25.29 12.72 -18.39
N ILE A 393 25.87 13.63 -17.60
CA ILE A 393 27.14 14.32 -17.88
C ILE A 393 28.14 13.92 -16.80
N GLY A 394 29.12 13.08 -17.15
CA GLY A 394 30.14 12.68 -16.19
C GLY A 394 30.75 11.30 -16.46
N VAL A 395 31.03 10.57 -15.38
CA VAL A 395 31.60 9.21 -15.37
C VAL A 395 30.66 8.13 -14.83
N SER A 396 30.06 7.33 -15.70
CA SER A 396 29.18 6.24 -15.27
C SER A 396 29.96 4.94 -15.04
N GLY A 397 29.37 4.04 -14.28
CA GLY A 397 29.85 2.67 -14.12
C GLY A 397 28.69 1.73 -13.86
N SER A 398 28.81 0.48 -14.29
CA SER A 398 27.81 -0.55 -14.00
C SER A 398 28.47 -1.89 -13.72
N SER A 399 27.74 -2.73 -13.00
CA SER A 399 28.12 -4.11 -12.72
C SER A 399 26.88 -4.98 -12.70
N ALA A 400 26.96 -6.14 -13.36
CA ALA A 400 25.88 -7.13 -13.40
C ALA A 400 26.39 -8.44 -12.76
N PRO A 401 26.46 -8.49 -11.41
CA PRO A 401 27.12 -9.59 -10.74
C PRO A 401 26.29 -10.88 -10.76
N ALA A 402 24.97 -10.81 -10.99
CA ALA A 402 24.03 -11.92 -10.82
C ALA A 402 24.26 -12.64 -9.48
N ALA A 403 24.47 -11.86 -8.41
CA ALA A 403 24.92 -12.37 -7.12
C ALA A 403 23.73 -12.78 -6.26
N PRO A 404 23.70 -14.01 -5.69
CA PRO A 404 22.65 -14.40 -4.77
C PRO A 404 22.61 -13.51 -3.53
N ILE A 405 21.43 -13.03 -3.17
CA ILE A 405 21.21 -12.19 -1.99
C ILE A 405 21.27 -13.04 -0.72
N ALA A 406 22.13 -12.63 0.21
CA ALA A 406 22.42 -13.36 1.44
C ALA A 406 21.51 -12.91 2.60
N TYR A 407 21.05 -13.89 3.38
CA TYR A 407 20.29 -13.68 4.62
C TYR A 407 21.20 -13.29 5.79
N VAL A 408 20.82 -12.24 6.55
CA VAL A 408 21.61 -11.67 7.67
C VAL A 408 21.89 -12.68 8.80
N GLY A 409 21.09 -13.75 8.91
CA GLY A 409 21.29 -14.79 9.93
C GLY A 409 22.23 -15.94 9.53
N ASP A 410 22.81 -15.96 8.32
CA ASP A 410 23.82 -16.95 7.92
C ASP A 410 25.23 -16.53 8.41
N PRO A 411 25.89 -17.29 9.32
CA PRO A 411 27.21 -16.94 9.85
C PRO A 411 28.36 -16.99 8.82
N ALA A 412 28.13 -17.44 7.57
CA ALA A 412 29.14 -17.45 6.51
C ALA A 412 29.20 -16.14 5.71
N THR A 413 28.07 -15.44 5.52
CA THR A 413 27.95 -14.20 4.73
C THR A 413 26.74 -13.40 5.22
N ASN A 414 26.98 -12.31 5.98
CA ASN A 414 25.90 -11.49 6.55
C ASN A 414 25.23 -10.53 5.54
N PHE A 415 25.81 -10.36 4.35
CA PHE A 415 25.32 -9.47 3.28
C PHE A 415 25.96 -9.87 1.94
N THR A 416 25.27 -9.56 0.86
CA THR A 416 25.80 -9.56 -0.50
C THR A 416 26.43 -8.21 -0.78
N PHE A 417 27.58 -8.20 -1.45
CA PHE A 417 28.21 -6.94 -1.84
C PHE A 417 28.83 -7.07 -3.22
N ASP A 418 28.88 -5.94 -3.92
CA ASP A 418 29.61 -5.79 -5.16
C ASP A 418 30.23 -4.39 -5.22
N SER A 419 31.23 -4.20 -6.10
CA SER A 419 31.93 -2.92 -6.20
C SER A 419 32.22 -2.49 -7.63
N ILE A 420 31.95 -1.22 -7.93
CA ILE A 420 32.32 -0.56 -9.18
C ILE A 420 33.54 0.33 -8.93
N ASN A 421 34.58 0.19 -9.77
CA ASN A 421 35.75 1.06 -9.72
C ASN A 421 35.65 2.17 -10.77
N ILE A 422 35.55 3.42 -10.30
CA ILE A 422 35.57 4.61 -11.15
C ILE A 422 37.00 5.15 -11.25
N ALA A 423 37.52 5.21 -12.47
CA ALA A 423 38.88 5.65 -12.74
C ALA A 423 39.01 7.17 -13.00
N GLY A 424 37.90 7.87 -13.25
CA GLY A 424 37.85 9.29 -13.60
C GLY A 424 38.14 10.21 -12.42
N ALA A 425 38.75 11.37 -12.68
CA ALA A 425 39.06 12.38 -11.66
C ALA A 425 38.11 13.57 -11.80
N GLY A 426 37.50 13.99 -10.68
CA GLY A 426 36.55 15.10 -10.60
C GLY A 426 35.84 15.08 -9.24
N THR A 427 35.08 16.13 -8.94
CA THR A 427 34.16 16.18 -7.79
C THR A 427 32.76 15.84 -8.25
N ILE A 428 32.01 15.16 -7.40
CA ILE A 428 30.60 14.86 -7.60
C ILE A 428 29.82 16.17 -7.51
N GLU A 429 28.97 16.45 -8.49
CA GLU A 429 27.97 17.53 -8.45
C GLU A 429 26.57 16.97 -8.14
N ASP A 430 26.35 15.71 -8.51
CA ASP A 430 25.10 14.97 -8.28
C ASP A 430 25.39 13.46 -8.50
N LEU A 431 24.57 12.58 -7.92
CA LEU A 431 24.76 11.13 -7.91
C LEU A 431 23.46 10.33 -7.95
N ASP A 432 23.29 9.53 -9.00
CA ASP A 432 22.23 8.51 -9.06
C ASP A 432 22.77 7.08 -8.93
N VAL A 433 21.94 6.19 -8.38
CA VAL A 433 22.26 4.77 -8.21
C VAL A 433 21.14 3.89 -8.78
N GLY A 434 21.37 3.25 -9.92
CA GLY A 434 20.45 2.25 -10.48
C GLY A 434 20.60 0.89 -9.81
N VAL A 435 19.50 0.21 -9.49
CA VAL A 435 19.47 -1.11 -8.85
C VAL A 435 18.39 -1.99 -9.48
N ASN A 436 18.79 -3.20 -9.89
CA ASN A 436 17.91 -4.24 -10.44
C ASN A 436 18.08 -5.55 -9.65
N ILE A 437 16.99 -6.02 -9.05
CA ILE A 437 16.95 -7.19 -8.17
C ILE A 437 15.73 -8.05 -8.52
N THR A 438 15.98 -9.32 -8.79
CA THR A 438 14.96 -10.38 -8.77
C THR A 438 14.83 -10.91 -7.35
N HIS A 439 13.65 -10.83 -6.74
CA HIS A 439 13.39 -11.35 -5.39
C HIS A 439 11.95 -11.87 -5.30
N GLY A 440 11.61 -12.63 -4.26
CA GLY A 440 10.24 -13.14 -4.07
C GLY A 440 9.38 -12.32 -3.11
N PHE A 441 9.95 -11.25 -2.54
CA PHE A 441 9.30 -10.28 -1.64
C PHE A 441 10.34 -9.22 -1.24
N ILE A 442 10.34 -8.11 -1.94
CA ILE A 442 11.44 -7.13 -1.87
C ILE A 442 11.40 -6.32 -0.57
N GLY A 443 10.25 -6.28 0.12
CA GLY A 443 10.08 -5.68 1.45
C GLY A 443 10.97 -6.30 2.54
N ASN A 444 11.64 -7.42 2.28
CA ASN A 444 12.60 -8.02 3.20
C ASN A 444 14.02 -7.42 3.11
N LEU A 445 14.30 -6.56 2.13
CA LEU A 445 15.65 -6.13 1.80
C LEU A 445 16.07 -4.85 2.53
N ASP A 446 17.34 -4.82 2.93
CA ASP A 446 18.09 -3.63 3.31
C ASP A 446 19.20 -3.40 2.25
N ILE A 447 19.26 -2.19 1.68
CA ILE A 447 20.28 -1.81 0.68
C ILE A 447 21.06 -0.59 1.18
N ASP A 448 22.34 -0.79 1.44
CA ASP A 448 23.30 0.25 1.82
C ASP A 448 24.28 0.53 0.69
N PHE A 449 24.73 1.78 0.61
CA PHE A 449 25.60 2.26 -0.45
C PHE A 449 26.76 3.08 0.11
N VAL A 450 27.99 2.83 -0.37
CA VAL A 450 29.23 3.36 0.24
C VAL A 450 30.17 3.95 -0.82
N SER A 451 30.59 5.21 -0.62
CA SER A 451 31.56 5.91 -1.48
C SER A 451 33.02 5.53 -1.20
N PRO A 452 33.94 5.88 -2.12
CA PRO A 452 35.37 5.76 -1.90
C PRO A 452 35.88 6.55 -0.68
N ALA A 453 35.17 7.61 -0.26
CA ALA A 453 35.49 8.39 0.93
C ALA A 453 34.97 7.74 2.23
N ASN A 454 34.24 6.63 2.14
CA ASN A 454 33.51 5.93 3.20
C ASN A 454 32.28 6.68 3.73
N THR A 455 31.72 7.59 2.94
CA THR A 455 30.37 8.09 3.18
C THR A 455 29.39 6.96 2.86
N GLN A 456 28.45 6.70 3.76
CA GLN A 456 27.51 5.58 3.66
C GLN A 456 26.09 6.11 3.83
N ILE A 457 25.21 5.76 2.90
CA ILE A 457 23.78 6.02 2.99
C ILE A 457 22.99 4.73 2.83
N ARG A 458 21.72 4.77 3.23
CA ARG A 458 20.77 3.68 3.03
C ARG A 458 19.81 4.06 1.91
N LEU A 459 19.82 3.27 0.84
CA LEU A 459 18.96 3.46 -0.32
C LEU A 459 17.56 2.89 -0.06
N TYR A 460 17.48 1.69 0.51
CA TYR A 460 16.22 0.97 0.70
C TYR A 460 16.18 0.25 2.05
N GLN A 461 15.03 0.27 2.72
CA GLN A 461 14.79 -0.43 3.98
C GLN A 461 13.33 -0.85 4.15
N ASN A 462 13.14 -2.15 4.38
CA ASN A 462 12.00 -2.78 5.04
C ASN A 462 10.67 -2.02 4.98
N GLU A 463 9.93 -2.28 3.91
CA GLU A 463 8.59 -1.73 3.69
C GLU A 463 7.50 -2.79 3.90
N ASN A 464 6.25 -2.35 4.05
CA ASN A 464 5.07 -3.21 3.86
C ASN A 464 4.78 -3.47 2.36
N ASN A 465 5.79 -3.24 1.50
CA ASN A 465 5.68 -3.39 0.06
C ASN A 465 5.60 -4.88 -0.27
N SER A 466 4.56 -5.25 -1.03
CA SER A 466 4.29 -6.62 -1.44
C SER A 466 4.85 -7.00 -2.81
N ASP A 467 5.62 -6.12 -3.44
CA ASP A 467 6.25 -6.37 -4.72
C ASP A 467 7.34 -7.45 -4.59
N ASP A 468 7.47 -8.26 -5.64
CA ASP A 468 8.43 -9.35 -5.69
C ASP A 468 9.83 -8.83 -6.12
N ASN A 469 9.90 -8.06 -7.22
CA ASN A 469 11.15 -7.61 -7.86
C ASN A 469 11.33 -6.09 -7.78
N MET A 470 12.56 -5.61 -7.97
CA MET A 470 12.92 -4.19 -7.99
C MET A 470 13.70 -3.84 -9.26
N SER A 471 13.31 -2.75 -9.91
CA SER A 471 14.09 -2.07 -10.96
C SER A 471 13.92 -0.56 -10.79
N LEU A 472 14.82 0.07 -10.04
CA LEU A 472 14.73 1.47 -9.60
C LEU A 472 16.02 2.23 -9.87
N ILE A 473 15.89 3.56 -9.97
CA ILE A 473 17.01 4.49 -9.87
C ILE A 473 16.82 5.28 -8.58
N PHE A 474 17.79 5.25 -7.68
CA PHE A 474 17.79 6.10 -6.50
C PHE A 474 18.41 7.45 -6.82
N ASP A 475 17.70 8.50 -6.45
CA ASP A 475 18.01 9.91 -6.73
C ASP A 475 17.32 10.76 -5.64
N ASP A 476 18.01 11.71 -5.01
CA ASP A 476 17.41 12.57 -4.00
C ASP A 476 16.45 13.64 -4.54
N GLU A 477 16.45 13.87 -5.85
CA GLU A 477 15.44 14.64 -6.56
C GLU A 477 14.21 13.79 -6.99
N GLY A 478 14.26 12.47 -6.79
CA GLY A 478 13.20 11.55 -7.18
C GLY A 478 11.89 11.67 -6.39
N ALA A 479 10.94 10.77 -6.70
CA ALA A 479 9.68 10.65 -5.96
C ALA A 479 9.93 10.26 -4.50
N THR A 480 9.04 10.67 -3.60
CA THR A 480 9.20 10.38 -2.17
C THR A 480 9.28 8.87 -1.93
N TYR A 481 10.18 8.46 -1.04
CA TYR A 481 10.34 7.04 -0.69
C TYR A 481 8.99 6.36 -0.37
N GLY A 482 8.71 5.25 -1.05
CA GLY A 482 7.50 4.44 -0.86
C GLY A 482 6.22 4.97 -1.56
N SER A 483 6.30 6.01 -2.39
CA SER A 483 5.13 6.53 -3.14
C SER A 483 4.76 5.74 -4.39
N ASP A 484 5.68 4.93 -4.93
CA ASP A 484 5.54 4.25 -6.22
C ASP A 484 5.82 2.74 -6.14
N THR A 485 5.24 1.99 -7.08
CA THR A 485 5.52 0.56 -7.27
C THR A 485 6.95 0.37 -7.82
N THR A 486 7.66 -0.64 -7.33
CA THR A 486 9.12 -0.81 -7.51
C THR A 486 9.58 -1.30 -8.89
N PHE A 487 8.68 -1.28 -9.87
CA PHE A 487 8.88 -1.84 -11.21
C PHE A 487 8.46 -0.87 -12.32
N SER A 488 9.06 0.31 -12.34
CA SER A 488 8.58 1.42 -13.17
C SER A 488 9.68 2.22 -13.89
N GLY A 489 10.95 1.98 -13.59
CA GLY A 489 12.04 2.85 -14.07
C GLY A 489 11.99 4.28 -13.51
N ILE A 490 11.14 4.52 -12.51
CA ILE A 490 10.98 5.80 -11.82
C ILE A 490 12.16 6.02 -10.85
N ARG A 491 12.53 7.30 -10.67
CA ARG A 491 13.51 7.76 -9.69
C ARG A 491 12.87 7.86 -8.30
N MET A 492 13.47 7.23 -7.30
CA MET A 492 12.97 7.23 -5.93
C MET A 492 14.01 7.80 -4.96
N GLN A 493 13.57 8.65 -4.04
CA GLN A 493 14.41 9.14 -2.96
C GLN A 493 14.92 8.00 -2.08
N PRO A 494 16.19 8.03 -1.65
CA PRO A 494 16.71 7.10 -0.65
C PRO A 494 15.87 7.07 0.64
N TYR A 495 15.72 5.90 1.26
CA TYR A 495 15.01 5.68 2.53
C TYR A 495 15.31 6.74 3.60
N ALA A 496 16.59 7.12 3.74
CA ALA A 496 17.08 7.91 4.85
C ALA A 496 16.60 9.39 4.82
N LEU A 497 16.25 9.93 3.65
CA LEU A 497 15.64 11.26 3.48
C LEU A 497 14.26 11.36 4.16
N SER A 498 13.45 10.28 4.13
CA SER A 498 12.13 10.24 4.76
C SER A 498 12.16 10.31 6.30
N GLN A 499 13.34 10.12 6.91
CA GLN A 499 13.55 10.15 8.37
C GLN A 499 14.44 11.32 8.83
N GLY A 500 14.87 12.21 7.91
CA GLY A 500 15.61 13.43 8.22
C GLY A 500 17.12 13.29 8.42
N SER A 501 17.76 12.24 7.89
CA SER A 501 19.24 12.15 7.84
C SER A 501 19.72 11.27 6.68
N GLY A 502 20.65 11.76 5.85
CA GLY A 502 21.29 11.00 4.75
C GLY A 502 20.63 11.24 3.39
N SER A 503 21.32 11.93 2.48
CA SER A 503 20.91 12.21 1.08
C SER A 503 21.95 11.70 0.08
N LEU A 504 21.58 11.51 -1.19
CA LEU A 504 22.57 11.32 -2.25
C LEU A 504 23.41 12.60 -2.48
N ALA A 505 22.84 13.80 -2.28
CA ALA A 505 23.59 15.06 -2.18
C ALA A 505 24.66 15.10 -1.05
N ASP A 506 24.66 14.17 -0.08
CA ASP A 506 25.76 14.11 0.91
C ASP A 506 27.09 13.70 0.26
N PHE A 507 27.06 13.16 -0.97
CA PHE A 507 28.25 12.87 -1.76
C PHE A 507 28.78 14.08 -2.53
N ASP A 508 28.05 15.20 -2.58
CA ASP A 508 28.45 16.38 -3.34
C ASP A 508 29.78 16.96 -2.87
N GLY A 509 30.64 17.26 -3.84
CA GLY A 509 32.01 17.72 -3.60
C GLY A 509 32.99 16.61 -3.21
N GLU A 510 32.56 15.37 -2.99
CA GLU A 510 33.48 14.25 -2.81
C GLU A 510 34.21 13.89 -4.13
N PRO A 511 35.41 13.29 -4.08
CA PRO A 511 36.05 12.76 -5.28
C PRO A 511 35.32 11.54 -5.82
N ALA A 512 34.96 11.55 -7.11
CA ALA A 512 34.30 10.40 -7.76
C ALA A 512 35.21 9.15 -7.89
N ALA A 513 36.53 9.36 -7.89
CA ALA A 513 37.51 8.31 -8.16
C ALA A 513 37.62 7.29 -7.01
N GLY A 514 37.46 6.00 -7.32
CA GLY A 514 37.70 4.92 -6.36
C GLY A 514 36.70 3.78 -6.45
N ASN A 515 36.64 2.97 -5.40
CA ASN A 515 35.68 1.88 -5.29
C ASN A 515 34.40 2.36 -4.62
N TRP A 516 33.30 2.25 -5.34
CA TRP A 516 31.94 2.37 -4.84
C TRP A 516 31.43 0.97 -4.52
N THR A 517 30.72 0.81 -3.41
CA THR A 517 30.27 -0.50 -2.93
C THR A 517 28.78 -0.47 -2.62
N ILE A 518 28.03 -1.43 -3.16
CA ILE A 518 26.65 -1.72 -2.75
C ILE A 518 26.65 -2.90 -1.79
N LEU A 519 25.82 -2.83 -0.75
CA LEU A 519 25.58 -3.92 0.20
C LEU A 519 24.08 -4.21 0.25
N VAL A 520 23.70 -5.45 -0.02
CA VAL A 520 22.31 -5.92 -0.03
C VAL A 520 22.17 -7.04 0.98
N ALA A 521 21.14 -6.97 1.83
CA ALA A 521 20.91 -7.97 2.85
C ALA A 521 19.42 -8.30 2.99
N ASP A 522 19.10 -9.60 3.07
CA ASP A 522 17.75 -10.07 3.38
C ASP A 522 17.59 -10.21 4.91
N GLY A 523 16.63 -9.50 5.47
CA GLY A 523 16.33 -9.44 6.91
C GLY A 523 15.49 -10.60 7.46
N PHE A 524 14.86 -11.44 6.62
CA PHE A 524 13.89 -12.45 7.06
C PHE A 524 14.25 -13.89 6.64
N ALA A 525 14.27 -14.81 7.61
CA ALA A 525 14.53 -16.22 7.34
C ALA A 525 13.27 -16.89 6.78
N SER A 526 13.20 -17.10 5.46
CA SER A 526 12.44 -18.16 4.74
C SER A 526 11.87 -17.77 3.37
N THR A 527 12.11 -16.56 2.86
CA THR A 527 11.76 -16.24 1.47
C THR A 527 12.80 -16.79 0.51
N ALA A 528 12.38 -17.34 -0.62
CA ALA A 528 13.26 -17.84 -1.68
C ALA A 528 14.30 -16.76 -2.00
N GLY A 529 15.58 -17.06 -1.78
CA GLY A 529 16.65 -16.07 -1.97
C GLY A 529 16.62 -15.50 -3.39
N GLY A 530 16.78 -14.18 -3.50
CA GLY A 530 16.83 -13.47 -4.78
C GLY A 530 18.25 -13.26 -5.31
N THR A 531 18.37 -12.45 -6.36
CA THR A 531 19.62 -12.09 -7.03
C THR A 531 19.74 -10.58 -7.20
N LEU A 532 20.92 -10.04 -6.89
CA LEU A 532 21.34 -8.74 -7.41
C LEU A 532 21.75 -8.96 -8.86
N ASP A 533 20.86 -8.63 -9.79
CA ASP A 533 21.05 -8.88 -11.21
C ASP A 533 22.06 -7.88 -11.77
N ASP A 534 21.80 -6.58 -11.56
CA ASP A 534 22.71 -5.50 -11.90
C ASP A 534 22.49 -4.22 -11.07
N TRP A 535 23.50 -3.36 -11.08
CA TRP A 535 23.45 -2.02 -10.50
C TRP A 535 24.40 -1.07 -11.23
N SER A 536 24.12 0.22 -11.13
CA SER A 536 24.83 1.26 -11.87
C SER A 536 24.99 2.55 -11.08
N LEU A 537 25.96 3.35 -11.50
CA LEU A 537 26.33 4.65 -10.95
C LEU A 537 26.33 5.68 -12.05
N PHE A 538 25.68 6.80 -11.76
CA PHE A 538 25.66 7.99 -12.60
C PHE A 538 26.17 9.14 -11.75
N ILE A 539 27.48 9.42 -11.84
CA ILE A 539 28.15 10.51 -11.10
C ILE A 539 28.22 11.78 -11.95
N SER A 540 27.31 12.72 -11.75
CA SER A 540 27.30 13.97 -12.50
C SER A 540 28.55 14.81 -12.19
N GLN A 541 29.23 15.29 -13.24
CA GLN A 541 30.41 16.14 -13.13
C GLN A 541 30.37 17.25 -14.19
N PRO A 542 30.71 18.50 -13.82
CA PRO A 542 30.71 19.59 -14.78
C PRO A 542 31.72 19.35 -15.90
N GLU A 543 31.25 19.27 -17.14
CA GLU A 543 32.09 19.08 -18.33
C GLU A 543 32.48 20.43 -18.96
N THR A 544 33.75 20.56 -19.33
CA THR A 544 34.21 21.76 -20.05
C THR A 544 33.87 21.64 -21.54
N ILE A 545 32.98 22.51 -22.00
CA ILE A 545 32.59 22.53 -23.41
C ILE A 545 33.63 23.29 -24.24
N THR A 546 34.19 22.59 -25.23
CA THR A 546 35.10 23.13 -26.24
C THR A 546 34.79 22.53 -27.61
N GLY A 547 34.57 23.38 -28.63
CA GLY A 547 34.17 22.89 -29.95
C GLY A 547 32.77 22.26 -29.95
N THR A 548 32.56 21.25 -30.79
CA THR A 548 31.31 20.49 -30.88
C THR A 548 31.40 19.21 -30.06
N GLN A 549 30.41 18.98 -29.20
CA GLN A 549 30.30 17.81 -28.33
C GLN A 549 28.84 17.32 -28.32
N ASP A 550 28.68 16.00 -28.21
CA ASP A 550 27.38 15.32 -28.21
C ASP A 550 27.15 14.69 -26.84
N PHE A 551 25.96 14.89 -26.28
CA PHE A 551 25.47 14.31 -25.04
C PHE A 551 24.25 13.46 -25.36
N VAL A 552 24.19 12.23 -24.85
CA VAL A 552 23.17 11.26 -25.26
C VAL A 552 22.41 10.74 -24.04
N ILE A 553 21.09 10.74 -24.14
CA ILE A 553 20.20 9.98 -23.27
C ILE A 553 19.83 8.70 -24.02
N ASN A 554 20.07 7.56 -23.40
CA ASN A 554 19.73 6.25 -23.94
C ASN A 554 18.45 5.75 -23.28
N ILE A 555 17.37 5.69 -24.05
CA ILE A 555 16.08 5.15 -23.60
C ILE A 555 15.90 3.77 -24.26
N ASP A 556 15.28 2.81 -23.57
CA ASP A 556 15.03 1.47 -24.14
C ASP A 556 14.46 1.62 -25.55
N PRO A 557 15.14 1.10 -26.60
CA PRO A 557 14.67 1.23 -27.97
C PRO A 557 13.33 0.55 -28.23
N ASN A 558 12.86 -0.30 -27.31
CA ASN A 558 11.53 -0.90 -27.36
C ASN A 558 10.46 -0.09 -26.62
N SER A 559 10.82 1.01 -25.94
CA SER A 559 9.84 1.90 -25.33
C SER A 559 8.95 2.52 -26.41
N LEU A 560 7.64 2.27 -26.26
CA LEU A 560 6.60 2.77 -27.16
C LEU A 560 5.77 3.89 -26.52
N GLU A 561 6.23 4.45 -25.40
CA GLU A 561 5.63 5.63 -24.81
C GLU A 561 5.70 6.77 -25.83
N GLY A 562 4.56 7.38 -26.12
CA GLY A 562 4.51 8.51 -27.02
C GLY A 562 4.78 9.81 -26.29
N VAL A 563 5.25 10.81 -27.03
CA VAL A 563 5.42 12.18 -26.54
C VAL A 563 4.13 12.96 -26.81
N ASP A 564 3.44 13.43 -25.78
CA ASP A 564 2.35 14.41 -25.92
C ASP A 564 2.91 15.83 -25.91
N ASP A 565 3.89 16.06 -25.03
CA ASP A 565 4.66 17.29 -24.89
C ASP A 565 6.07 16.96 -24.37
N LEU A 566 7.04 17.81 -24.68
CA LEU A 566 8.45 17.62 -24.35
C LEU A 566 9.12 18.93 -23.93
N ASP A 567 9.65 18.93 -22.72
CA ASP A 567 10.49 19.99 -22.18
C ASP A 567 11.95 19.56 -22.03
N VAL A 568 12.87 20.55 -22.05
CA VAL A 568 14.31 20.28 -21.90
C VAL A 568 14.93 21.13 -20.80
N ASP A 569 15.29 20.49 -19.69
CA ASP A 569 16.04 21.14 -18.61
C ASP A 569 17.52 21.24 -18.98
N MET A 570 18.16 22.37 -18.63
CA MET A 570 19.54 22.63 -18.97
C MET A 570 20.28 23.45 -17.92
N ASN A 571 21.52 23.09 -17.64
CA ASN A 571 22.47 23.90 -16.87
C ASN A 571 23.79 24.07 -17.62
N LEU A 572 23.86 25.10 -18.46
CA LEU A 572 25.06 25.51 -19.18
C LEU A 572 25.48 26.92 -18.76
N SER A 573 26.64 27.04 -18.12
CA SER A 573 27.29 28.32 -17.86
C SER A 573 28.33 28.65 -18.92
N HIS A 574 28.20 29.77 -19.64
CA HIS A 574 29.13 30.10 -20.72
C HIS A 574 29.35 31.60 -20.91
N PRO A 575 30.59 32.13 -20.79
CA PRO A 575 30.86 33.56 -20.68
C PRO A 575 30.47 34.41 -21.90
N ASP A 576 30.13 33.79 -23.04
CA ASP A 576 29.65 34.44 -24.26
C ASP A 576 28.78 33.49 -25.09
N LEU A 577 27.45 33.51 -24.91
CA LEU A 577 26.53 32.65 -25.66
C LEU A 577 26.46 32.97 -27.16
N THR A 578 27.01 34.10 -27.63
CA THR A 578 26.96 34.46 -29.06
C THR A 578 27.79 33.55 -29.97
N GLN A 579 28.45 32.56 -29.39
CA GLN A 579 29.25 31.54 -30.05
C GLN A 579 28.78 30.12 -29.72
N VAL A 580 27.59 29.97 -29.13
CA VAL A 580 27.02 28.69 -28.70
C VAL A 580 25.81 28.35 -29.56
N GLU A 581 25.81 27.16 -30.10
CA GLU A 581 24.71 26.57 -30.87
C GLU A 581 24.33 25.23 -30.23
N ILE A 582 23.04 25.00 -29.99
CA ILE A 582 22.53 23.79 -29.34
C ILE A 582 21.40 23.19 -30.14
N ASP A 583 21.59 21.95 -30.60
CA ASP A 583 20.60 21.16 -31.34
C ASP A 583 20.18 19.94 -30.53
N LEU A 584 18.89 19.59 -30.55
CA LEU A 584 18.36 18.34 -30.02
C LEU A 584 17.91 17.46 -31.19
N LEU A 585 18.23 16.16 -31.14
CA LEU A 585 17.88 15.15 -32.14
C LEU A 585 17.17 13.96 -31.47
N SER A 586 15.97 13.63 -31.93
CA SER A 586 15.21 12.46 -31.47
C SER A 586 15.64 11.17 -32.20
N PRO A 587 15.32 9.99 -31.64
CA PRO A 587 15.49 8.69 -32.30
C PRO A 587 14.71 8.59 -33.62
N GLY A 588 13.57 9.30 -33.72
CA GLY A 588 12.75 9.41 -34.93
C GLY A 588 13.43 10.19 -36.07
N GLY A 589 14.51 10.92 -35.76
CA GLY A 589 15.27 11.73 -36.70
C GLY A 589 14.80 13.18 -36.81
N THR A 590 13.87 13.62 -35.94
CA THR A 590 13.46 15.01 -35.82
C THR A 590 14.53 15.79 -35.08
N SER A 591 14.83 17.00 -35.57
CA SER A 591 15.89 17.84 -34.99
C SER A 591 15.45 19.29 -34.91
N ILE A 592 15.67 19.88 -33.73
CA ILE A 592 15.33 21.27 -33.44
C ILE A 592 16.53 22.02 -32.90
N ARG A 593 16.50 23.35 -33.01
CA ARG A 593 17.50 24.27 -32.46
C ARG A 593 17.00 24.91 -31.17
N LEU A 594 17.58 24.51 -30.04
CA LEU A 594 17.28 25.09 -28.73
C LEU A 594 17.91 26.49 -28.60
N HIS A 595 19.18 26.65 -28.99
CA HIS A 595 19.86 27.94 -28.89
C HIS A 595 20.70 28.25 -30.14
N ASP A 596 20.52 29.44 -30.73
CA ASP A 596 21.24 29.88 -31.94
C ASP A 596 22.02 31.19 -31.73
N ASN A 597 23.22 31.10 -31.14
CA ASN A 597 24.16 32.22 -31.04
C ASN A 597 23.55 33.50 -30.42
N GLY A 598 22.61 33.34 -29.49
CA GLY A 598 21.95 34.42 -28.76
C GLY A 598 22.91 35.16 -27.83
N ALA A 599 22.60 36.42 -27.52
CA ALA A 599 23.38 37.19 -26.54
C ALA A 599 22.94 36.84 -25.11
N GLY A 600 23.90 36.60 -24.22
CA GLY A 600 23.68 36.21 -22.82
C GLY A 600 24.92 35.56 -22.22
N THR A 601 24.84 35.12 -20.95
CA THR A 601 25.98 34.52 -20.23
C THR A 601 25.72 33.13 -19.66
N ASP A 602 24.48 32.67 -19.52
CA ASP A 602 24.16 31.33 -19.00
C ASP A 602 22.82 30.86 -19.59
N LEU A 603 22.67 29.56 -19.82
CA LEU A 603 21.42 28.87 -20.16
C LEU A 603 21.11 27.91 -19.01
N ILE A 604 20.45 28.44 -17.99
CA ILE A 604 20.07 27.70 -16.78
C ILE A 604 18.55 27.76 -16.67
N GLY A 605 17.91 26.60 -16.77
CA GLY A 605 16.46 26.43 -16.70
C GLY A 605 15.92 25.55 -17.82
N ARG A 606 14.60 25.58 -17.97
CA ARG A 606 13.84 24.74 -18.89
C ARG A 606 13.56 25.46 -20.21
N PHE A 607 13.86 24.79 -21.31
CA PHE A 607 13.34 25.13 -22.64
C PHE A 607 11.93 24.57 -22.78
N ASP A 608 11.02 25.46 -23.16
CA ASP A 608 9.58 25.20 -23.33
C ASP A 608 9.11 25.83 -24.68
N ASP A 609 8.03 25.28 -25.24
CA ASP A 609 7.43 25.71 -26.49
C ASP A 609 6.87 27.16 -26.40
N ALA A 610 6.94 27.90 -27.50
CA ALA A 610 6.48 29.30 -27.56
C ALA A 610 5.01 29.43 -28.00
N THR A 611 4.23 28.35 -27.99
CA THR A 611 2.91 28.26 -28.61
C THR A 611 1.74 28.23 -27.63
N GLY A 612 1.79 29.15 -26.67
CA GLY A 612 0.60 29.96 -26.38
C GLY A 612 -0.16 29.66 -25.09
N LEU A 613 0.39 28.82 -24.22
CA LEU A 613 0.12 28.83 -22.79
C LEU A 613 1.49 28.83 -22.12
N ASN A 614 2.06 30.00 -21.88
CA ASN A 614 3.16 30.11 -20.94
C ASN A 614 2.54 29.87 -19.55
N ASP A 615 2.53 28.62 -19.11
CA ASP A 615 1.99 28.18 -17.82
C ASP A 615 2.86 28.60 -16.63
N GLY A 616 4.07 29.09 -16.92
CA GLY A 616 4.98 29.72 -15.96
C GLY A 616 6.21 28.89 -15.59
N TYR A 617 6.46 27.75 -16.24
CA TYR A 617 7.48 26.80 -15.78
C TYR A 617 8.74 26.67 -16.65
N GLY A 618 8.79 27.34 -17.81
CA GLY A 618 10.00 27.51 -18.64
C GLY A 618 10.63 28.91 -18.59
N SER A 619 11.96 29.01 -18.39
CA SER A 619 12.69 30.30 -18.45
C SER A 619 13.38 30.54 -19.80
N LEU A 620 13.45 29.52 -20.65
CA LEU A 620 14.15 29.50 -21.93
C LEU A 620 13.20 29.12 -23.08
N ILE A 621 13.43 29.67 -24.28
CA ILE A 621 12.61 29.41 -25.46
C ILE A 621 13.51 28.94 -26.61
N PRO A 622 13.16 27.84 -27.31
CA PRO A 622 13.91 27.38 -28.48
C PRO A 622 14.10 28.48 -29.53
N SER A 623 15.34 28.67 -29.99
CA SER A 623 15.67 29.70 -30.99
C SER A 623 15.16 29.37 -32.39
N GLY A 624 14.94 28.09 -32.69
CA GLY A 624 14.58 27.58 -34.00
C GLY A 624 15.75 27.59 -35.01
N PRO A 625 15.69 26.81 -36.10
CA PRO A 625 14.49 26.19 -36.68
C PRO A 625 13.91 25.03 -35.86
N GLY A 626 12.59 24.85 -35.98
CA GLY A 626 11.80 23.88 -35.22
C GLY A 626 11.32 24.41 -33.87
N THR A 627 10.44 23.64 -33.22
CA THR A 627 9.91 23.87 -31.86
C THR A 627 9.83 22.54 -31.12
N LEU A 628 9.74 22.54 -29.78
CA LEU A 628 9.59 21.31 -29.00
C LEU A 628 8.34 20.50 -29.41
N ALA A 629 7.24 21.19 -29.77
CA ALA A 629 6.05 20.58 -30.37
C ALA A 629 6.28 19.80 -31.70
N ASP A 630 7.47 19.88 -32.32
CA ASP A 630 7.79 19.02 -33.48
C ASP A 630 8.02 17.55 -33.06
N PHE A 631 8.23 17.27 -31.77
CA PHE A 631 8.37 15.92 -31.22
C PHE A 631 7.04 15.25 -30.86
N ASP A 632 5.93 16.00 -30.84
CA ASP A 632 4.61 15.49 -30.48
C ASP A 632 4.19 14.32 -31.38
N GLY A 633 3.83 13.22 -30.75
CA GLY A 633 3.42 11.97 -31.40
C GLY A 633 4.57 11.06 -31.83
N GLU A 634 5.83 11.43 -31.59
CA GLU A 634 6.95 10.48 -31.67
C GLU A 634 6.92 9.50 -30.48
N ILE A 635 7.57 8.36 -30.64
CA ILE A 635 7.85 7.45 -29.51
C ILE A 635 9.18 7.85 -28.87
N ILE A 636 9.28 7.70 -27.55
CA ILE A 636 10.45 8.12 -26.79
C ILE A 636 11.66 7.18 -26.94
N GLY A 637 11.43 5.91 -27.31
CA GLY A 637 12.45 4.86 -27.32
C GLY A 637 13.62 5.11 -28.28
N GLY A 638 14.85 4.97 -27.75
CA GLY A 638 16.11 5.10 -28.49
C GLY A 638 17.01 6.23 -27.97
N ASP A 639 18.03 6.56 -28.77
CA ASP A 639 19.05 7.56 -28.41
C ASP A 639 18.57 8.99 -28.74
N TRP A 640 18.41 9.81 -27.71
CA TRP A 640 18.22 11.26 -27.83
C TRP A 640 19.57 11.97 -27.72
N THR A 641 19.92 12.78 -28.72
CA THR A 641 21.24 13.44 -28.78
C THR A 641 21.12 14.95 -28.69
N LEU A 642 21.72 15.54 -27.66
CA LEU A 642 21.95 16.97 -27.53
C LEU A 642 23.36 17.32 -28.04
N THR A 643 23.44 18.13 -29.09
CA THR A 643 24.71 18.60 -29.67
C THR A 643 24.97 20.04 -29.23
N ILE A 644 26.06 20.29 -28.51
CA ILE A 644 26.51 21.63 -28.16
C ILE A 644 27.73 21.98 -29.00
N ALA A 645 27.62 23.02 -29.83
CA ALA A 645 28.71 23.60 -30.59
C ALA A 645 29.12 24.96 -30.02
N ALA A 646 30.24 24.99 -29.30
CA ALA A 646 30.83 26.21 -28.73
C ALA A 646 32.03 26.71 -29.57
N GLY A 647 32.16 28.03 -29.63
CA GLY A 647 33.26 28.72 -30.32
C GLY A 647 34.61 28.67 -29.59
N THR A 648 35.19 29.85 -29.34
CA THR A 648 36.56 29.95 -28.77
C THR A 648 36.61 30.16 -27.26
N SER A 649 35.50 30.62 -26.69
CA SER A 649 35.29 30.68 -25.25
C SER A 649 34.91 29.29 -24.73
N THR A 650 35.28 28.99 -23.49
CA THR A 650 34.94 27.72 -22.84
C THR A 650 33.82 27.95 -21.84
N GLY A 651 32.82 27.08 -21.84
CA GLY A 651 31.78 27.03 -20.81
C GLY A 651 31.83 25.73 -20.01
N THR A 652 30.94 25.63 -19.05
CA THR A 652 30.73 24.46 -18.20
C THR A 652 29.31 23.98 -18.37
N PHE A 653 29.14 22.70 -18.67
CA PHE A 653 27.84 22.03 -18.78
C PHE A 653 27.71 21.02 -17.65
N SER A 654 26.68 21.17 -16.82
CA SER A 654 26.56 20.44 -15.55
C SER A 654 25.46 19.38 -15.59
N ASN A 655 24.30 19.68 -16.16
CA ASN A 655 23.23 18.70 -16.38
C ASN A 655 22.29 19.11 -17.54
N TRP A 656 21.51 18.15 -18.02
CA TRP A 656 20.32 18.37 -18.84
C TRP A 656 19.35 17.20 -18.67
N ALA A 657 18.06 17.41 -18.93
CA ALA A 657 17.07 16.35 -18.89
C ALA A 657 16.02 16.55 -19.97
N LEU A 658 15.39 15.45 -20.38
CA LEU A 658 14.10 15.49 -21.07
C LEU A 658 13.00 15.32 -20.04
N GLN A 659 12.04 16.23 -20.04
CA GLN A 659 10.80 16.11 -19.30
C GLN A 659 9.74 15.75 -20.33
N VAL A 660 9.13 14.57 -20.18
CA VAL A 660 8.21 14.03 -21.17
C VAL A 660 6.85 13.85 -20.54
N CYS A 661 5.87 14.51 -21.13
CA CYS A 661 4.48 14.18 -20.95
C CYS A 661 4.13 12.94 -21.80
N PRO A 662 3.84 11.78 -21.20
CA PRO A 662 3.50 10.61 -21.97
C PRO A 662 2.13 10.79 -22.63
N ALA A 663 2.08 10.57 -23.94
CA ALA A 663 0.84 10.53 -24.66
C ALA A 663 -0.02 9.36 -24.22
N ASN A 664 -1.19 9.67 -23.66
CA ASN A 664 -2.06 8.67 -23.06
C ASN A 664 -2.67 7.76 -24.14
N CYS A 665 -2.19 6.53 -24.22
CA CYS A 665 -2.83 5.44 -24.96
C CYS A 665 -3.36 4.41 -23.96
N PRO A 666 -4.61 4.53 -23.49
CA PRO A 666 -5.17 3.63 -22.49
C PRO A 666 -4.98 2.17 -22.87
N ALA A 667 -4.35 1.39 -21.99
CA ALA A 667 -4.18 -0.04 -22.17
C ALA A 667 -5.52 -0.73 -22.39
N PRO A 668 -5.59 -1.78 -23.22
CA PRO A 668 -6.71 -2.71 -23.17
C PRO A 668 -6.92 -3.21 -21.72
N SER A 669 -8.15 -3.48 -21.31
CA SER A 669 -8.43 -4.03 -19.98
C SER A 669 -9.20 -5.34 -20.06
N ASP A 670 -9.38 -5.99 -18.92
CA ASP A 670 -10.11 -7.27 -18.80
C ASP A 670 -9.60 -8.33 -19.78
N LEU A 671 -8.27 -8.42 -19.92
CA LEU A 671 -7.65 -9.45 -20.74
C LEU A 671 -7.91 -10.82 -20.10
N VAL A 672 -8.68 -11.65 -20.79
CA VAL A 672 -8.92 -13.04 -20.47
C VAL A 672 -8.19 -13.89 -21.47
N ILE A 673 -7.38 -14.83 -20.99
CA ILE A 673 -6.61 -15.78 -21.78
C ILE A 673 -7.00 -17.19 -21.34
N GLU A 674 -7.55 -17.98 -22.26
CA GLU A 674 -8.04 -19.32 -21.97
C GLU A 674 -7.42 -20.33 -22.95
N SER A 675 -6.85 -21.41 -22.42
CA SER A 675 -6.42 -22.55 -23.23
C SER A 675 -7.65 -23.37 -23.65
N ASP A 676 -7.90 -23.48 -24.96
CA ASP A 676 -8.87 -24.40 -25.54
C ASP A 676 -8.17 -25.70 -25.94
N CYS A 677 -8.17 -26.64 -24.99
CA CYS A 677 -7.48 -27.92 -25.13
C CYS A 677 -8.13 -28.82 -26.20
N ALA A 678 -9.44 -28.68 -26.44
CA ALA A 678 -10.15 -29.47 -27.43
C ALA A 678 -9.95 -28.91 -28.85
N GLY A 679 -9.86 -27.58 -28.97
CA GLY A 679 -9.62 -26.87 -30.21
C GLY A 679 -8.14 -26.75 -30.61
N ASP A 680 -7.21 -27.12 -29.73
CA ASP A 680 -5.77 -26.86 -29.87
C ASP A 680 -5.52 -25.36 -30.15
N ALA A 681 -6.02 -24.52 -29.25
CA ALA A 681 -5.94 -23.07 -29.40
C ALA A 681 -5.80 -22.35 -28.06
N VAL A 682 -5.35 -21.10 -28.08
CA VAL A 682 -5.49 -20.15 -26.96
C VAL A 682 -6.41 -19.02 -27.41
N ASN A 683 -7.48 -18.80 -26.66
CA ASN A 683 -8.47 -17.76 -26.94
C ASN A 683 -8.24 -16.57 -26.02
N LEU A 684 -8.13 -15.40 -26.62
CA LEU A 684 -7.95 -14.12 -25.96
C LEU A 684 -9.21 -13.28 -26.15
N SER A 685 -9.62 -12.57 -25.10
CA SER A 685 -10.63 -11.51 -25.17
C SER A 685 -10.25 -10.37 -24.25
N TRP A 686 -10.62 -9.14 -24.62
CA TRP A 686 -10.29 -7.92 -23.87
C TRP A 686 -11.30 -6.81 -24.16
N ILE A 687 -11.18 -5.69 -23.45
CA ILE A 687 -11.93 -4.46 -23.67
C ILE A 687 -10.98 -3.37 -24.21
N ASN A 688 -11.40 -2.72 -25.30
CA ASN A 688 -10.70 -1.55 -25.82
C ASN A 688 -11.13 -0.30 -25.04
N ASN A 689 -10.18 0.36 -24.38
CA ASN A 689 -10.44 1.55 -23.59
C ASN A 689 -10.36 2.85 -24.40
N THR A 690 -9.88 2.76 -25.64
CA THR A 690 -9.91 3.85 -26.61
C THR A 690 -10.03 3.31 -28.04
N ALA A 691 -10.10 4.21 -29.03
CA ALA A 691 -10.05 3.85 -30.43
C ALA A 691 -8.61 3.64 -30.89
N TYR A 692 -8.20 2.38 -31.02
CA TYR A 692 -6.86 2.05 -31.54
C TYR A 692 -6.80 2.12 -33.07
N SER A 693 -5.61 2.41 -33.59
CA SER A 693 -5.29 2.33 -35.01
C SER A 693 -5.17 0.87 -35.47
N ASN A 694 -4.54 0.03 -34.65
CA ASN A 694 -4.37 -1.40 -34.82
C ASN A 694 -4.14 -2.05 -33.45
N ILE A 695 -4.28 -3.38 -33.38
CA ILE A 695 -3.92 -4.17 -32.20
C ILE A 695 -2.89 -5.22 -32.62
N SER A 696 -1.77 -5.35 -31.91
CA SER A 696 -0.87 -6.49 -32.08
C SER A 696 -1.04 -7.49 -30.95
N ILE A 697 -0.99 -8.78 -31.30
CA ILE A 697 -0.94 -9.88 -30.34
C ILE A 697 0.47 -10.44 -30.39
N GLU A 698 1.13 -10.48 -29.25
CA GLU A 698 2.45 -11.08 -29.08
C GLU A 698 2.34 -12.33 -28.22
N ARG A 699 3.14 -13.34 -28.53
CA ARG A 699 3.34 -14.54 -27.73
C ARG A 699 4.83 -14.69 -27.47
N ASP A 700 5.22 -14.76 -26.20
CA ASP A 700 6.63 -14.85 -25.76
C ASP A 700 7.53 -13.78 -26.41
N GLY A 701 7.04 -12.53 -26.46
CA GLY A 701 7.72 -11.39 -27.06
C GLY A 701 7.75 -11.36 -28.60
N ALA A 702 7.10 -12.31 -29.29
CA ALA A 702 7.01 -12.34 -30.74
C ALA A 702 5.58 -12.03 -31.22
N ILE A 703 5.42 -11.07 -32.14
CA ILE A 703 4.11 -10.77 -32.75
C ILE A 703 3.59 -11.98 -33.52
N VAL A 704 2.46 -12.54 -33.07
CA VAL A 704 1.73 -13.65 -33.73
C VAL A 704 0.58 -13.14 -34.60
N ALA A 705 0.02 -11.96 -34.30
CA ALA A 705 -1.02 -11.35 -35.12
C ALA A 705 -1.03 -9.82 -35.08
N THR A 706 -1.58 -9.21 -36.13
CA THR A 706 -1.95 -7.78 -36.18
C THR A 706 -3.38 -7.67 -36.66
N LEU A 707 -4.21 -7.03 -35.86
CA LEU A 707 -5.66 -6.96 -35.94
C LEU A 707 -6.11 -5.51 -36.20
N ALA A 708 -7.38 -5.33 -36.57
CA ALA A 708 -7.95 -3.99 -36.65
C ALA A 708 -8.12 -3.42 -35.24
N GLY A 709 -7.96 -2.10 -35.05
CA GLY A 709 -8.02 -1.49 -33.72
C GLY A 709 -9.39 -1.54 -33.02
N ALA A 710 -10.42 -2.07 -33.68
CA ALA A 710 -11.75 -2.31 -33.10
C ALA A 710 -11.97 -3.78 -32.69
N ASP A 711 -11.03 -4.68 -33.00
CA ASP A 711 -11.13 -6.08 -32.61
C ASP A 711 -10.96 -6.20 -31.08
N THR A 712 -11.64 -7.17 -30.48
CA THR A 712 -11.66 -7.39 -29.02
C THR A 712 -11.43 -8.86 -28.65
N THR A 713 -11.12 -9.69 -29.65
CA THR A 713 -10.86 -11.13 -29.46
C THR A 713 -9.82 -11.61 -30.46
N TYR A 714 -9.08 -12.65 -30.08
CA TYR A 714 -8.15 -13.37 -30.94
C TYR A 714 -8.11 -14.85 -30.55
N SER A 715 -7.84 -15.73 -31.52
CA SER A 715 -7.65 -17.15 -31.28
C SER A 715 -6.34 -17.56 -31.93
N ASP A 716 -5.36 -17.90 -31.11
CA ASP A 716 -4.07 -18.44 -31.56
C ASP A 716 -4.25 -19.94 -31.78
N VAL A 717 -4.18 -20.37 -33.04
CA VAL A 717 -4.47 -21.76 -33.44
C VAL A 717 -3.18 -22.57 -33.49
N SER A 718 -3.18 -23.71 -32.80
CA SER A 718 -2.05 -24.60 -32.58
C SER A 718 -0.80 -23.91 -32.01
N PRO A 719 -0.90 -23.19 -30.86
CA PRO A 719 0.28 -22.79 -30.12
C PRO A 719 1.14 -24.02 -29.74
N PRO A 720 2.46 -23.86 -29.55
CA PRO A 720 3.23 -24.86 -28.82
C PRO A 720 2.61 -25.15 -27.46
N GLU A 721 2.77 -26.37 -26.95
CA GLU A 721 2.36 -26.67 -25.57
C GLU A 721 3.39 -26.12 -24.59
N GLY A 722 2.92 -25.59 -23.46
CA GLY A 722 3.75 -25.02 -22.41
C GLY A 722 3.23 -23.67 -21.91
N PHE A 723 4.03 -23.07 -21.03
CA PHE A 723 3.76 -21.75 -20.45
C PHE A 723 4.06 -20.67 -21.48
N HIS A 724 3.05 -19.84 -21.76
CA HIS A 724 3.13 -18.76 -22.73
C HIS A 724 2.69 -17.44 -22.10
N GLU A 725 3.46 -16.39 -22.39
CA GLU A 725 3.01 -15.02 -22.18
C GLU A 725 2.29 -14.53 -23.44
N TYR A 726 1.11 -13.96 -23.27
CA TYR A 726 0.44 -13.21 -24.33
C TYR A 726 0.35 -11.74 -23.98
N VAL A 727 0.60 -10.90 -24.99
CA VAL A 727 0.50 -9.45 -24.88
C VAL A 727 -0.48 -8.93 -25.94
N VAL A 728 -1.51 -8.22 -25.50
CA VAL A 728 -2.43 -7.48 -26.35
C VAL A 728 -2.05 -6.01 -26.30
N ARG A 729 -1.59 -5.49 -27.44
CA ARG A 729 -1.12 -4.10 -27.56
C ARG A 729 -2.04 -3.31 -28.46
N GLY A 730 -2.72 -2.31 -27.92
CA GLY A 730 -3.50 -1.34 -28.70
C GLY A 730 -2.65 -0.14 -29.07
N SER A 731 -2.43 0.11 -30.36
CA SER A 731 -1.63 1.27 -30.81
C SER A 731 -2.49 2.49 -31.08
N CYS A 732 -2.14 3.63 -30.50
CA CYS A 732 -2.74 4.94 -30.75
C CYS A 732 -1.93 5.74 -31.79
N THR A 733 -2.32 6.99 -32.04
CA THR A 733 -1.55 7.91 -32.90
C THR A 733 -0.18 8.24 -32.29
N SER A 734 -0.09 8.22 -30.96
CA SER A 734 1.05 8.66 -30.16
C SER A 734 1.41 7.63 -29.08
N GLY A 735 1.66 6.38 -29.45
CA GLY A 735 2.12 5.33 -28.51
C GLY A 735 1.26 4.06 -28.51
N ALA A 736 1.40 3.24 -27.47
CA ALA A 736 0.66 1.97 -27.36
C ALA A 736 0.36 1.57 -25.92
N GLY A 737 -0.89 1.21 -25.64
CA GLY A 737 -1.31 0.63 -24.37
C GLY A 737 -1.24 -0.89 -24.40
N ILE A 738 -0.84 -1.52 -23.29
CA ILE A 738 -0.55 -2.95 -23.21
C ILE A 738 -1.36 -3.64 -22.11
N ALA A 739 -1.93 -4.79 -22.42
CA ALA A 739 -2.35 -5.78 -21.44
C ALA A 739 -1.59 -7.08 -21.68
N SER A 740 -1.01 -7.67 -20.63
CA SER A 740 -0.37 -8.98 -20.70
C SER A 740 -1.02 -9.97 -19.75
N GLY A 741 -0.80 -11.24 -20.01
CA GLY A 741 -1.16 -12.32 -19.10
C GLY A 741 -0.54 -13.62 -19.56
N PHE A 742 -0.59 -14.61 -18.67
CA PHE A 742 0.05 -15.90 -18.90
C PHE A 742 -0.99 -17.01 -19.03
N VAL A 743 -0.66 -18.03 -19.80
CA VAL A 743 -1.45 -19.26 -19.91
C VAL A 743 -0.53 -20.45 -20.11
N ASP A 744 -0.80 -21.54 -19.40
CA ASP A 744 -0.26 -22.84 -19.77
C ASP A 744 -1.16 -23.46 -20.84
N HIS A 745 -0.66 -23.49 -22.08
CA HIS A 745 -1.37 -24.13 -23.17
C HIS A 745 -1.09 -25.63 -23.23
N PHE A 746 -2.15 -26.42 -23.27
CA PHE A 746 -2.07 -27.84 -23.61
C PHE A 746 -3.22 -28.21 -24.54
N SER A 747 -3.00 -29.22 -25.38
CA SER A 747 -4.01 -29.77 -26.28
C SER A 747 -4.31 -31.23 -25.94
N TYR A 748 -5.54 -31.68 -26.16
CA TYR A 748 -5.88 -33.10 -26.01
C TYR A 748 -5.51 -33.93 -27.23
N ASN A 749 -5.25 -33.36 -28.42
CA ASN A 749 -4.92 -34.08 -29.67
C ASN A 749 -5.70 -35.41 -29.92
N GLY A 750 -6.94 -35.50 -29.43
CA GLY A 750 -7.79 -36.70 -29.45
C GLY A 750 -7.50 -37.77 -28.39
N GLU A 751 -6.51 -37.58 -27.51
CA GLU A 751 -6.27 -38.34 -26.29
C GLU A 751 -7.40 -38.14 -25.29
N ASP A 752 -7.93 -39.24 -24.77
CA ASP A 752 -9.01 -39.26 -23.76
C ASP A 752 -8.58 -39.94 -22.46
N THR A 753 -7.34 -40.45 -22.42
CA THR A 753 -6.71 -41.02 -21.23
C THR A 753 -5.52 -40.16 -20.81
N LEU A 754 -5.54 -39.63 -19.58
CA LEU A 754 -4.44 -38.83 -19.05
C LEU A 754 -3.64 -39.63 -18.02
N VAL A 755 -2.32 -39.51 -18.07
CA VAL A 755 -1.38 -40.12 -17.12
C VAL A 755 -0.65 -39.00 -16.39
N PHE A 756 -1.06 -38.69 -15.17
CA PHE A 756 -0.38 -37.75 -14.28
C PHE A 756 0.77 -38.45 -13.57
N ALA A 757 1.98 -38.16 -14.02
CA ALA A 757 3.22 -38.62 -13.40
C ALA A 757 3.74 -37.51 -12.49
N LEU A 758 3.42 -37.62 -11.20
CA LEU A 758 3.78 -36.62 -10.18
C LEU A 758 5.15 -36.90 -9.55
N GLU A 759 5.67 -38.12 -9.72
CA GLU A 759 7.03 -38.50 -9.32
C GLU A 759 8.10 -37.52 -9.88
N GLY A 760 9.04 -37.10 -9.04
CA GLY A 760 10.15 -36.22 -9.42
C GLY A 760 9.79 -34.74 -9.65
N LEU A 761 8.52 -34.32 -9.50
CA LEU A 761 8.11 -32.91 -9.65
C LEU A 761 8.77 -31.97 -8.61
N LEU A 762 9.06 -32.48 -7.41
CA LEU A 762 9.61 -31.70 -6.30
C LEU A 762 11.09 -31.99 -6.02
N ASP A 763 11.76 -32.79 -6.85
CA ASP A 763 13.13 -33.28 -6.62
C ASP A 763 14.03 -33.13 -7.87
N ASP A 764 14.02 -31.96 -8.51
CA ASP A 764 14.82 -31.64 -9.71
C ASP A 764 14.66 -32.63 -10.89
N GLY A 765 13.52 -33.30 -10.99
CA GLY A 765 13.25 -34.33 -12.00
C GLY A 765 13.84 -35.71 -11.68
N ASP A 766 14.29 -35.96 -10.44
CA ASP A 766 14.65 -37.31 -9.98
C ASP A 766 13.38 -38.15 -9.81
N THR A 767 13.08 -39.01 -10.78
CA THR A 767 11.97 -39.96 -10.73
C THR A 767 12.34 -41.22 -9.93
N GLY A 768 13.48 -41.26 -9.26
CA GLY A 768 13.98 -42.46 -8.58
C GLY A 768 14.57 -43.50 -9.54
N SER A 769 14.51 -44.78 -9.16
CA SER A 769 15.15 -45.86 -9.93
C SER A 769 14.42 -46.24 -11.22
N ASN A 770 13.14 -45.91 -11.35
CA ASN A 770 12.30 -46.12 -12.55
C ASN A 770 11.32 -44.94 -12.71
N ASP A 771 10.94 -44.62 -13.95
CA ASP A 771 9.93 -43.59 -14.29
C ASP A 771 8.60 -44.32 -14.54
N SER A 772 7.81 -44.51 -13.48
CA SER A 772 6.56 -45.30 -13.48
C SER A 772 5.50 -44.69 -14.41
N GLY A 773 5.37 -43.37 -14.41
CA GLY A 773 4.45 -42.63 -15.25
C GLY A 773 4.75 -42.80 -16.73
N ALA A 774 6.02 -42.67 -17.14
CA ALA A 774 6.41 -42.94 -18.52
C ALA A 774 6.24 -44.41 -18.90
N ALA A 775 6.52 -45.34 -17.98
CA ALA A 775 6.35 -46.77 -18.23
C ALA A 775 4.87 -47.14 -18.48
N ILE A 776 3.95 -46.62 -17.65
CA ILE A 776 2.51 -46.82 -17.81
C ILE A 776 2.01 -46.19 -19.10
N GLN A 777 2.39 -44.95 -19.40
CA GLN A 777 1.98 -44.30 -20.65
C GLN A 777 2.44 -45.12 -21.87
N GLN A 778 3.69 -45.59 -21.88
CA GLN A 778 4.19 -46.44 -22.97
C GLN A 778 3.38 -47.73 -23.11
N SER A 779 2.95 -48.30 -21.99
CA SER A 779 2.16 -49.53 -21.94
C SER A 779 0.71 -49.33 -22.42
N LEU A 780 0.09 -48.20 -22.06
CA LEU A 780 -1.22 -47.77 -22.59
C LEU A 780 -1.15 -47.57 -24.11
N ILE A 781 -0.12 -46.87 -24.61
CA ILE A 781 0.12 -46.67 -26.05
C ILE A 781 0.33 -48.02 -26.76
N ALA A 782 1.08 -48.94 -26.15
CA ALA A 782 1.30 -50.28 -26.70
C ALA A 782 0.00 -51.10 -26.79
N SER A 783 -0.95 -50.83 -25.91
CA SER A 783 -2.31 -51.41 -25.91
C SER A 783 -3.27 -50.71 -26.88
N GLY A 784 -2.81 -49.68 -27.59
CA GLY A 784 -3.60 -48.92 -28.56
C GLY A 784 -4.48 -47.83 -27.95
N VAL A 785 -4.25 -47.48 -26.68
CA VAL A 785 -4.93 -46.39 -25.98
C VAL A 785 -4.34 -45.06 -26.42
N ASN A 786 -5.21 -44.05 -26.62
CA ASN A 786 -4.76 -42.71 -26.94
C ASN A 786 -4.52 -41.94 -25.64
N SER A 787 -3.30 -42.09 -25.08
CA SER A 787 -2.96 -41.58 -23.76
C SER A 787 -1.90 -40.48 -23.77
N LYS A 788 -2.08 -39.46 -22.94
CA LYS A 788 -1.13 -38.35 -22.76
C LYS A 788 -0.47 -38.36 -21.38
N LEU A 789 0.85 -38.21 -21.34
CA LEU A 789 1.61 -38.07 -20.09
C LEU A 789 1.69 -36.61 -19.69
N ILE A 790 1.33 -36.33 -18.44
CA ILE A 790 1.31 -35.02 -17.81
C ILE A 790 2.30 -35.05 -16.65
N ARG A 791 3.25 -34.10 -16.64
CA ARG A 791 4.19 -33.89 -15.53
C ARG A 791 3.98 -32.51 -14.94
N LYS A 792 2.87 -32.36 -14.23
CA LYS A 792 2.46 -31.15 -13.52
C LYS A 792 1.53 -31.54 -12.37
N GLN A 793 1.42 -30.68 -11.36
CA GLN A 793 0.39 -30.80 -10.35
C GLN A 793 -1.00 -30.83 -11.01
N ILE A 794 -1.93 -31.58 -10.40
CA ILE A 794 -3.21 -31.90 -11.04
C ILE A 794 -4.09 -30.65 -11.12
N ASP A 795 -4.10 -29.84 -10.07
CA ASP A 795 -4.84 -28.59 -9.95
C ASP A 795 -4.26 -27.44 -10.79
N GLU A 796 -3.03 -27.58 -11.28
CA GLU A 796 -2.38 -26.64 -12.19
C GLU A 796 -2.55 -27.00 -13.69
N PHE A 797 -3.15 -28.16 -13.99
CA PHE A 797 -3.39 -28.59 -15.37
C PHE A 797 -4.76 -28.10 -15.84
N ALA A 798 -4.76 -27.04 -16.66
CA ALA A 798 -5.97 -26.37 -17.15
C ALA A 798 -6.92 -27.25 -17.99
N CYS A 799 -6.45 -28.42 -18.44
CA CYS A 799 -7.17 -29.32 -19.34
C CYS A 799 -7.71 -30.55 -18.59
N LEU A 800 -8.53 -30.34 -17.57
CA LEU A 800 -9.29 -31.39 -16.88
C LEU A 800 -10.80 -31.22 -17.12
N ASP A 801 -11.25 -31.58 -18.32
CA ASP A 801 -12.68 -31.61 -18.67
C ASP A 801 -13.23 -33.06 -18.69
N PRO A 802 -14.14 -33.44 -17.78
CA PRO A 802 -14.74 -34.78 -17.77
C PRO A 802 -15.60 -35.07 -19.01
N ALA A 803 -15.93 -34.07 -19.84
CA ALA A 803 -16.57 -34.29 -21.13
C ALA A 803 -15.60 -34.76 -22.23
N GLN A 804 -14.29 -34.53 -22.07
CA GLN A 804 -13.25 -34.91 -23.04
C GLN A 804 -12.41 -36.10 -22.58
N ILE A 805 -12.34 -36.37 -21.27
CA ILE A 805 -11.50 -37.40 -20.68
C ILE A 805 -12.35 -38.59 -20.23
N SER A 806 -11.95 -39.80 -20.61
CA SER A 806 -12.56 -41.05 -20.20
C SER A 806 -11.84 -41.69 -19.01
N GLN A 807 -10.52 -41.52 -18.91
CA GLN A 807 -9.69 -42.11 -17.85
C GLN A 807 -8.58 -41.17 -17.36
N VAL A 808 -8.31 -41.19 -16.06
CA VAL A 808 -7.18 -40.49 -15.42
C VAL A 808 -6.38 -41.51 -14.63
N TRP A 809 -5.07 -41.57 -14.88
CA TRP A 809 -4.11 -42.44 -14.20
C TRP A 809 -3.16 -41.55 -13.42
N VAL A 810 -3.11 -41.69 -12.10
CA VAL A 810 -2.31 -40.82 -11.23
C VAL A 810 -1.25 -41.65 -10.53
N LEU A 811 0.01 -41.23 -10.72
CA LEU A 811 1.21 -41.87 -10.22
C LEU A 811 1.92 -40.89 -9.30
N CYS A 812 1.89 -41.19 -8.01
CA CYS A 812 2.50 -40.34 -6.98
C CYS A 812 3.96 -40.71 -6.72
N GLY A 813 4.42 -41.88 -7.18
CA GLY A 813 5.75 -42.40 -6.85
C GLY A 813 5.85 -42.86 -5.39
N THR A 814 7.04 -43.31 -4.99
CA THR A 814 7.32 -43.83 -3.63
C THR A 814 8.44 -43.05 -2.93
N PHE A 815 8.47 -43.08 -1.60
CA PHE A 815 9.57 -42.51 -0.81
C PHE A 815 10.96 -42.94 -1.33
N PRO A 816 11.96 -42.03 -1.39
CA PRO A 816 11.91 -40.63 -0.98
C PRO A 816 11.43 -39.64 -2.05
N THR A 817 11.13 -40.08 -3.26
CA THR A 817 10.82 -39.23 -4.43
C THR A 817 9.32 -39.09 -4.71
N ASN A 818 8.48 -39.40 -3.72
CA ASN A 818 7.03 -39.36 -3.84
C ASN A 818 6.47 -37.93 -3.83
N PHE A 819 5.32 -37.77 -4.47
CA PHE A 819 4.53 -36.56 -4.48
C PHE A 819 3.32 -36.69 -3.56
N ARG A 820 3.10 -35.66 -2.73
CA ARG A 820 1.96 -35.57 -1.82
C ARG A 820 0.88 -34.69 -2.44
N LEU A 821 -0.31 -35.27 -2.69
CA LEU A 821 -1.46 -34.49 -3.10
C LEU A 821 -1.90 -33.50 -2.03
N ASN A 822 -2.25 -32.29 -2.46
CA ASN A 822 -2.96 -31.32 -1.66
C ASN A 822 -4.49 -31.58 -1.70
N SER A 823 -5.26 -30.87 -0.88
CA SER A 823 -6.72 -31.09 -0.80
C SER A 823 -7.45 -30.70 -2.09
N ALA A 824 -6.98 -29.68 -2.82
CA ALA A 824 -7.58 -29.25 -4.07
C ALA A 824 -7.38 -30.27 -5.20
N GLU A 825 -6.18 -30.85 -5.31
CA GLU A 825 -5.89 -31.93 -6.27
C GLU A 825 -6.75 -33.17 -6.00
N ALA A 826 -6.84 -33.59 -4.74
CA ALA A 826 -7.66 -34.74 -4.35
C ALA A 826 -9.16 -34.48 -4.58
N ASP A 827 -9.66 -33.28 -4.22
CA ASP A 827 -11.06 -32.90 -4.47
C ASP A 827 -11.39 -32.83 -5.98
N LEU A 828 -10.42 -32.43 -6.82
CA LEU A 828 -10.56 -32.41 -8.26
C LEU A 828 -10.68 -33.83 -8.83
N LEU A 829 -9.85 -34.77 -8.38
CA LEU A 829 -9.96 -36.19 -8.73
C LEU A 829 -11.31 -36.78 -8.31
N ALA A 830 -11.80 -36.44 -7.13
CA ALA A 830 -13.11 -36.90 -6.64
C ALA A 830 -14.26 -36.36 -7.51
N SER A 831 -14.15 -35.10 -7.96
CA SER A 831 -15.11 -34.44 -8.84
C SER A 831 -15.12 -35.05 -10.24
N LEU A 832 -13.95 -35.38 -10.80
CA LEU A 832 -13.81 -36.08 -12.08
C LEU A 832 -14.44 -37.48 -12.03
N ALA A 833 -14.17 -38.22 -10.95
CA ALA A 833 -14.78 -39.52 -10.70
C ALA A 833 -16.30 -39.42 -10.58
N GLU A 834 -16.83 -38.43 -9.86
CA GLU A 834 -18.28 -38.18 -9.76
C GLU A 834 -18.91 -37.84 -11.12
N ALA A 835 -18.20 -37.06 -11.95
CA ALA A 835 -18.64 -36.68 -13.28
C ALA A 835 -18.64 -37.84 -14.30
N GLY A 836 -17.97 -38.95 -14.00
CA GLY A 836 -17.97 -40.17 -14.83
C GLY A 836 -16.61 -40.57 -15.42
N ALA A 837 -15.56 -39.78 -15.22
CA ALA A 837 -14.20 -40.17 -15.62
C ALA A 837 -13.71 -41.29 -14.69
N SER A 838 -13.10 -42.33 -15.25
CA SER A 838 -12.59 -43.44 -14.44
C SER A 838 -11.17 -43.15 -13.95
N VAL A 839 -10.86 -43.51 -12.72
CA VAL A 839 -9.59 -43.12 -12.08
C VAL A 839 -8.78 -44.37 -11.71
N TYR A 840 -7.57 -44.46 -12.22
CA TYR A 840 -6.51 -45.27 -11.62
C TYR A 840 -5.69 -44.39 -10.69
N PHE A 841 -5.51 -44.84 -9.45
CA PHE A 841 -4.76 -44.12 -8.44
C PHE A 841 -3.72 -45.04 -7.79
N GLU A 842 -2.45 -44.71 -7.98
CA GLU A 842 -1.34 -45.33 -7.26
C GLU A 842 -1.31 -44.77 -5.83
N SER A 843 -1.61 -45.63 -4.85
CA SER A 843 -2.09 -45.23 -3.54
C SER A 843 -1.26 -45.75 -2.36
N SER A 844 -0.07 -46.31 -2.61
CA SER A 844 0.84 -46.75 -1.52
C SER A 844 1.11 -45.61 -0.53
N ASP A 845 1.30 -44.40 -1.04
CA ASP A 845 1.76 -43.27 -0.23
C ASP A 845 0.63 -42.32 0.19
N HIS A 846 -0.52 -42.35 -0.49
CA HIS A 846 -1.72 -41.60 -0.04
C HIS A 846 -2.19 -42.09 1.33
N TRP A 847 -2.28 -43.39 1.55
CA TRP A 847 -2.80 -43.96 2.81
C TRP A 847 -1.82 -43.93 3.98
N SER A 848 -0.52 -43.67 3.72
CA SER A 848 0.55 -43.89 4.70
C SER A 848 1.29 -42.62 5.13
N PHE A 849 1.26 -41.56 4.32
CA PHE A 849 1.86 -40.27 4.62
C PHE A 849 0.80 -39.25 5.05
N ASN A 850 1.20 -38.25 5.84
CA ASN A 850 0.33 -37.13 6.23
C ASN A 850 -0.20 -36.48 4.94
N HIS A 851 -1.44 -36.75 4.50
CA HIS A 851 -2.14 -36.02 3.43
C HIS A 851 -3.32 -35.26 4.05
N PRO A 852 -3.77 -34.14 3.46
CA PRO A 852 -4.96 -33.46 3.95
C PRO A 852 -6.21 -34.31 3.70
N ILE A 853 -7.12 -34.33 4.67
CA ILE A 853 -8.45 -34.94 4.50
C ILE A 853 -9.18 -34.23 3.35
N SER A 854 -9.67 -35.01 2.38
CA SER A 854 -10.27 -34.58 1.12
C SER A 854 -11.53 -35.38 0.79
N THR A 855 -12.28 -34.94 -0.21
CA THR A 855 -13.46 -35.67 -0.72
C THR A 855 -13.08 -36.94 -1.49
N PHE A 856 -11.81 -37.14 -1.87
CA PHE A 856 -11.35 -38.39 -2.47
C PHE A 856 -11.24 -39.53 -1.44
N ASP A 857 -11.11 -39.20 -0.16
CA ASP A 857 -11.06 -40.20 0.94
C ASP A 857 -12.42 -40.87 1.14
N ASP A 858 -13.51 -40.22 0.73
CA ASP A 858 -14.82 -40.88 0.63
C ASP A 858 -14.86 -41.89 -0.53
N ARG A 859 -13.84 -41.96 -1.39
CA ARG A 859 -13.78 -42.81 -2.58
C ARG A 859 -12.74 -43.91 -2.52
N ASP A 860 -11.66 -43.71 -1.78
CA ASP A 860 -10.53 -44.65 -1.68
C ASP A 860 -10.81 -45.87 -0.78
N GLY A 861 -11.81 -45.77 0.10
CA GLY A 861 -12.27 -46.82 1.02
C GLY A 861 -11.30 -47.13 2.16
N VAL A 862 -10.40 -46.23 2.55
CA VAL A 862 -9.52 -46.41 3.71
C VAL A 862 -10.07 -45.66 4.93
N ALA A 863 -9.89 -46.22 6.14
CA ALA A 863 -10.41 -45.63 7.38
C ALA A 863 -9.42 -44.62 7.98
N GLU A 864 -9.86 -43.39 8.22
CA GLU A 864 -9.03 -42.33 8.82
C GLU A 864 -9.23 -42.10 10.34
N PRO A 865 -8.17 -41.72 11.12
CA PRO A 865 -6.74 -41.69 10.78
C PRO A 865 -5.89 -42.72 11.56
N TYR A 866 -4.92 -43.32 10.88
CA TYR A 866 -3.79 -44.02 11.49
C TYR A 866 -2.70 -43.04 11.97
N GLU A 867 -1.78 -43.51 12.83
CA GLU A 867 -0.58 -42.74 13.16
C GLU A 867 0.26 -42.60 11.88
N GLN A 868 0.16 -41.43 11.27
CA GLN A 868 0.88 -40.99 10.08
C GLN A 868 2.39 -41.22 10.22
N ASP A 869 3.02 -41.65 9.14
CA ASP A 869 4.41 -42.03 9.19
C ASP A 869 5.19 -41.45 8.00
N ASP A 870 6.13 -40.55 8.32
CA ASP A 870 7.05 -39.95 7.35
C ASP A 870 8.35 -40.80 7.19
N ASN A 871 8.41 -42.05 7.68
CA ASN A 871 9.65 -42.83 7.81
C ASN A 871 9.59 -44.36 7.54
N ASP A 872 8.60 -44.88 6.83
CA ASP A 872 8.50 -46.30 6.43
C ASP A 872 8.33 -47.30 7.62
N SER A 873 7.39 -46.99 8.51
CA SER A 873 6.99 -47.69 9.73
C SER A 873 5.50 -48.07 9.79
N LEU A 874 4.68 -47.68 8.79
CA LEU A 874 3.30 -48.17 8.68
C LEU A 874 3.28 -49.68 8.37
N VAL A 875 2.55 -50.45 9.19
CA VAL A 875 2.50 -51.93 9.09
C VAL A 875 1.12 -52.49 8.74
N GLY A 876 0.08 -51.65 8.66
CA GLY A 876 -1.24 -52.08 8.17
C GLY A 876 -2.32 -51.00 8.15
N LEU A 877 -3.42 -51.32 7.45
CA LEU A 877 -4.56 -50.44 7.13
C LEU A 877 -5.90 -51.11 7.50
N ASP A 878 -6.89 -50.37 8.01
CA ASP A 878 -8.30 -50.80 8.00
C ASP A 878 -9.07 -50.05 6.91
N GLY A 879 -10.06 -50.71 6.35
CA GLY A 879 -10.97 -50.13 5.38
C GLY A 879 -12.20 -49.48 6.00
N ALA A 880 -12.79 -48.54 5.27
CA ALA A 880 -14.03 -47.84 5.59
C ALA A 880 -15.10 -48.04 4.51
N ASP A 881 -16.35 -47.75 4.87
CA ASP A 881 -17.45 -47.55 3.93
C ASP A 881 -18.01 -46.14 4.13
N SER A 882 -17.71 -45.25 3.19
CA SER A 882 -18.23 -43.88 3.15
C SER A 882 -19.67 -43.81 2.64
N GLY A 883 -20.16 -44.87 1.99
CA GLY A 883 -21.43 -44.90 1.26
C GLY A 883 -21.42 -44.17 -0.09
N VAL A 884 -20.30 -43.57 -0.49
CA VAL A 884 -20.14 -42.85 -1.78
C VAL A 884 -19.13 -43.55 -2.70
N GLY A 885 -18.23 -44.36 -2.14
CA GLY A 885 -17.14 -45.03 -2.86
C GLY A 885 -16.96 -46.52 -2.50
N LEU A 886 -15.71 -46.95 -2.40
CA LEU A 886 -15.29 -48.32 -2.10
C LEU A 886 -15.75 -48.72 -0.67
N ASP A 887 -16.56 -49.79 -0.54
CA ASP A 887 -16.88 -50.40 0.76
C ASP A 887 -15.79 -51.42 1.14
N MET A 888 -14.83 -50.97 1.94
CA MET A 888 -13.79 -51.81 2.52
C MET A 888 -14.02 -52.03 4.01
N SER A 889 -15.21 -51.75 4.54
CA SER A 889 -15.50 -51.89 5.97
C SER A 889 -15.29 -53.32 6.49
N ALA A 890 -15.24 -54.32 5.59
CA ALA A 890 -14.91 -55.71 5.88
C ALA A 890 -13.41 -55.99 6.06
N ASN A 891 -12.53 -55.12 5.56
CA ASN A 891 -11.07 -55.29 5.58
C ASN A 891 -10.50 -54.57 6.80
N GLN A 892 -9.88 -55.31 7.71
CA GLN A 892 -9.33 -54.77 8.95
C GLN A 892 -7.94 -55.39 9.18
N ASN A 893 -6.96 -54.57 9.57
CA ASN A 893 -5.56 -54.88 9.82
C ASN A 893 -4.90 -55.51 8.61
N VAL A 894 -5.20 -54.98 7.43
CA VAL A 894 -4.58 -55.37 6.16
C VAL A 894 -3.09 -55.07 6.30
N PRO A 895 -2.18 -56.06 6.28
CA PRO A 895 -0.77 -55.79 6.38
C PRO A 895 -0.32 -54.92 5.19
N TYR A 896 0.45 -53.89 5.48
CA TYR A 896 1.03 -53.00 4.50
C TYR A 896 2.55 -53.16 4.54
N SER A 897 3.17 -53.39 3.39
CA SER A 897 4.62 -53.49 3.26
C SER A 897 5.10 -52.55 2.16
N GLN A 898 5.86 -51.51 2.54
CA GLN A 898 6.56 -50.67 1.58
C GLN A 898 7.83 -51.39 1.06
N ASP A 899 8.32 -50.95 -0.10
CA ASP A 899 9.59 -51.42 -0.68
C ASP A 899 10.76 -51.05 0.25
N ASN A 900 11.42 -52.07 0.82
CA ASN A 900 12.67 -51.89 1.52
C ASN A 900 13.81 -52.65 0.84
N GLN A 901 14.25 -52.11 -0.31
CA GLN A 901 15.43 -52.54 -1.05
C GLN A 901 16.69 -52.70 -0.15
N SER A 902 16.78 -51.96 0.96
CA SER A 902 17.94 -51.99 1.88
C SER A 902 18.03 -53.26 2.74
N THR A 903 16.92 -53.97 2.96
CA THR A 903 16.87 -55.15 3.84
C THR A 903 16.86 -56.50 3.11
N THR A 904 16.31 -56.56 1.90
CA THR A 904 16.16 -57.81 1.14
C THR A 904 17.35 -58.07 0.19
N GLY A 905 18.03 -57.02 -0.28
CA GLY A 905 19.17 -57.12 -1.20
C GLY A 905 18.84 -57.75 -2.55
N ASN A 906 17.56 -57.87 -2.89
CA ASN A 906 17.07 -58.42 -4.16
C ASN A 906 16.75 -57.25 -5.12
N PRO A 907 17.52 -57.04 -6.20
CA PRO A 907 17.24 -55.99 -7.19
C PRO A 907 16.05 -56.30 -8.11
N ASN A 908 15.32 -57.41 -7.89
CA ASN A 908 14.21 -57.89 -8.73
C ASN A 908 12.91 -58.08 -7.93
N ASP A 909 12.53 -57.15 -7.06
CA ASP A 909 11.27 -57.26 -6.32
C ASP A 909 10.01 -56.94 -7.16
N PHE A 910 10.19 -56.62 -8.45
CA PHE A 910 9.14 -56.11 -9.34
C PHE A 910 8.54 -57.14 -10.31
N THR A 911 8.38 -58.41 -9.92
CA THR A 911 7.70 -59.38 -10.80
C THR A 911 6.17 -59.24 -10.73
N ASN A 912 5.60 -58.55 -11.71
CA ASN A 912 4.15 -58.39 -11.89
C ASN A 912 3.54 -59.68 -12.46
N ILE A 913 3.27 -60.69 -11.63
CA ILE A 913 2.49 -61.88 -12.00
C ILE A 913 1.06 -61.71 -11.49
N LEU A 914 0.07 -61.85 -12.38
CA LEU A 914 -1.34 -61.70 -12.06
C LEU A 914 -1.85 -62.99 -11.40
N ILE A 915 -2.22 -62.92 -10.12
CA ILE A 915 -3.05 -63.94 -9.46
C ILE A 915 -4.43 -63.29 -9.25
N PRO A 916 -5.45 -63.66 -10.03
CA PRO A 916 -6.81 -63.18 -9.80
C PRO A 916 -7.23 -63.50 -8.37
N ALA A 917 -7.79 -62.53 -7.65
CA ALA A 917 -8.33 -62.84 -6.33
C ALA A 917 -9.49 -63.83 -6.48
N THR A 918 -9.36 -65.02 -5.89
CA THR A 918 -10.53 -65.85 -5.58
C THR A 918 -11.46 -65.03 -4.71
N ALA A 919 -12.77 -65.04 -4.97
CA ALA A 919 -13.78 -64.28 -4.23
C ALA A 919 -13.69 -64.46 -2.70
N GLU A 920 -12.86 -63.64 -2.04
CA GLU A 920 -13.02 -63.28 -0.64
C GLU A 920 -13.80 -61.97 -0.58
N LEU A 921 -14.64 -61.88 0.45
CA LEU A 921 -15.63 -60.82 0.63
C LEU A 921 -14.94 -59.46 0.88
N ALA A 922 -14.57 -58.75 -0.18
CA ALA A 922 -14.73 -57.30 -0.17
C ALA A 922 -16.25 -57.02 -0.09
N GLY A 923 -16.66 -56.06 0.72
CA GLY A 923 -18.08 -55.71 0.87
C GLY A 923 -18.65 -55.13 -0.44
N GLY A 924 -19.96 -55.29 -0.65
CA GLY A 924 -20.68 -54.55 -1.69
C GLY A 924 -20.28 -54.86 -3.14
N THR A 925 -20.05 -53.79 -3.93
CA THR A 925 -19.67 -53.82 -5.37
C THR A 925 -18.16 -53.70 -5.60
N ALA A 926 -17.35 -53.87 -4.55
CA ALA A 926 -15.89 -53.85 -4.60
C ALA A 926 -15.32 -55.26 -4.82
N GLY A 927 -14.17 -55.36 -5.49
CA GLY A 927 -13.41 -56.60 -5.66
C GLY A 927 -11.91 -56.38 -5.50
N LEU A 928 -11.22 -57.38 -4.94
CA LEU A 928 -9.76 -57.44 -4.99
C LEU A 928 -9.33 -57.78 -6.41
N ALA A 929 -8.52 -56.92 -7.03
CA ALA A 929 -8.05 -57.13 -8.40
C ALA A 929 -6.76 -57.97 -8.44
N TRP A 930 -5.94 -57.93 -7.37
CA TRP A 930 -4.62 -58.58 -7.34
C TRP A 930 -4.18 -58.94 -5.91
N ARG A 931 -3.39 -60.02 -5.77
CA ARG A 931 -2.68 -60.44 -4.54
C ARG A 931 -1.24 -60.86 -4.89
N PHE A 932 -0.28 -60.47 -4.06
CA PHE A 932 1.09 -61.00 -4.08
C PHE A 932 1.17 -62.35 -3.36
N ASP A 933 2.00 -63.27 -3.86
CA ASP A 933 2.35 -64.52 -3.17
C ASP A 933 3.88 -64.66 -2.96
N ASP A 934 4.53 -64.03 -1.96
CA ASP A 934 5.87 -64.50 -1.57
C ASP A 934 5.88 -65.95 -1.09
N ALA A 935 4.74 -66.68 -0.86
CA ALA A 935 4.68 -68.05 -0.31
C ALA A 935 4.84 -69.36 -1.07
N ILE A 936 6.05 -69.93 -1.16
CA ILE A 936 7.44 -69.44 -1.02
C ILE A 936 7.97 -68.60 0.26
N GLY A 937 7.17 -68.30 1.33
CA GLY A 937 7.00 -67.10 2.24
C GLY A 937 6.51 -65.69 1.72
N VAL A 938 5.21 -65.19 1.92
CA VAL A 938 4.33 -63.95 1.51
C VAL A 938 4.30 -62.62 2.37
N THR A 939 4.16 -61.42 1.73
CA THR A 939 4.23 -59.99 2.14
C THR A 939 3.49 -59.11 1.08
N PHE A 940 2.57 -58.23 1.47
CA PHE A 940 1.36 -57.94 0.65
C PHE A 940 1.38 -56.59 -0.11
N GLY A 941 0.99 -56.63 -1.40
CA GLY A 941 0.39 -55.50 -2.12
C GLY A 941 -1.07 -55.82 -2.50
N VAL A 942 -1.96 -54.83 -2.39
CA VAL A 942 -3.40 -54.94 -2.62
C VAL A 942 -3.81 -53.93 -3.70
N THR A 943 -4.35 -54.42 -4.82
CA THR A 943 -5.13 -53.56 -5.72
C THR A 943 -6.61 -53.81 -5.48
N THR A 944 -7.35 -52.73 -5.28
CA THR A 944 -8.80 -52.73 -5.14
C THR A 944 -9.44 -52.05 -6.34
N ALA A 945 -10.54 -52.63 -6.80
CA ALA A 945 -11.29 -52.12 -7.95
C ALA A 945 -12.77 -52.02 -7.58
N TYR A 946 -13.43 -50.95 -8.04
CA TYR A 946 -14.78 -50.61 -7.65
C TYR A 946 -15.66 -50.19 -8.83
N ILE A 947 -16.94 -50.58 -8.75
CA ILE A 947 -18.00 -50.13 -9.65
C ILE A 947 -19.02 -49.32 -8.85
N PRO A 948 -19.06 -47.98 -9.01
CA PRO A 948 -20.05 -47.14 -8.32
C PRO A 948 -21.47 -47.33 -8.82
N GLY A 949 -22.44 -46.94 -7.97
CA GLY A 949 -23.82 -46.76 -8.39
C GLY A 949 -24.03 -45.55 -9.33
N THR A 950 -23.16 -44.53 -9.23
CA THR A 950 -23.10 -43.32 -10.07
C THR A 950 -21.65 -42.80 -10.12
N GLY A 951 -21.15 -42.38 -11.28
CA GLY A 951 -19.76 -41.93 -11.48
C GLY A 951 -18.90 -42.95 -12.24
N GLY A 952 -17.61 -42.64 -12.39
CA GLY A 952 -16.61 -43.46 -13.07
C GLY A 952 -16.03 -44.56 -12.16
N ARG A 953 -15.46 -45.60 -12.78
CA ARG A 953 -14.84 -46.72 -12.04
C ARG A 953 -13.52 -46.26 -11.43
N VAL A 954 -13.17 -46.80 -10.27
CA VAL A 954 -11.92 -46.45 -9.58
C VAL A 954 -11.11 -47.71 -9.29
N ILE A 955 -9.81 -47.64 -9.56
CA ILE A 955 -8.81 -48.61 -9.12
C ILE A 955 -7.84 -47.88 -8.19
N CYS A 956 -7.63 -48.41 -6.99
CA CYS A 956 -6.59 -47.94 -6.07
C CYS A 956 -5.56 -49.06 -5.86
N SER A 957 -4.28 -48.76 -6.03
CA SER A 957 -3.19 -49.74 -5.94
C SER A 957 -2.23 -49.42 -4.81
N SER A 958 -2.05 -50.33 -3.85
CA SER A 958 -1.13 -50.14 -2.72
C SER A 958 0.37 -50.23 -3.06
N PHE A 959 0.74 -50.27 -4.34
CA PHE A 959 2.10 -50.49 -4.83
C PHE A 959 2.32 -49.81 -6.17
N GLU A 960 3.59 -49.54 -6.48
CA GLU A 960 4.01 -48.84 -7.69
C GLU A 960 3.87 -49.73 -8.95
N LEU A 961 3.15 -49.24 -9.96
CA LEU A 961 3.05 -49.92 -11.26
C LEU A 961 4.13 -49.41 -12.22
N GLY A 962 5.32 -50.02 -12.23
CA GLY A 962 6.38 -49.55 -13.15
C GLY A 962 7.70 -50.30 -13.18
N GLY A 963 7.91 -51.27 -12.28
CA GLY A 963 9.20 -51.97 -12.15
C GLY A 963 9.52 -53.05 -13.20
N TYR A 964 10.82 -53.36 -13.36
CA TYR A 964 11.38 -54.23 -14.43
C TYR A 964 10.91 -55.70 -14.37
N GLY A 965 9.96 -56.07 -15.25
CA GLY A 965 9.81 -57.44 -15.78
C GLY A 965 8.53 -58.21 -15.40
N GLY A 966 8.00 -58.97 -16.38
CA GLY A 966 6.96 -59.98 -16.19
C GLY A 966 5.75 -59.80 -17.09
N ASN A 967 4.80 -58.94 -16.69
CA ASN A 967 3.52 -58.75 -17.39
C ASN A 967 2.94 -57.31 -17.32
N LEU A 968 3.76 -56.26 -17.19
CA LEU A 968 3.30 -54.86 -17.08
C LEU A 968 2.23 -54.52 -18.13
N ASP A 969 2.50 -54.81 -19.40
CA ASP A 969 1.56 -54.56 -20.50
C ASP A 969 0.22 -55.27 -20.33
N SER A 970 0.23 -56.51 -19.84
CA SER A 970 -1.00 -57.24 -19.57
C SER A 970 -1.79 -56.65 -18.41
N VAL A 971 -1.11 -56.14 -17.37
CA VAL A 971 -1.75 -55.52 -16.19
C VAL A 971 -2.37 -54.18 -16.56
N VAL A 972 -1.60 -53.30 -17.22
CA VAL A 972 -2.09 -51.99 -17.68
C VAL A 972 -3.26 -52.17 -18.64
N SER A 973 -3.19 -53.12 -19.58
CA SER A 973 -4.31 -53.44 -20.46
C SER A 973 -5.55 -53.90 -19.68
N ALA A 974 -5.40 -54.76 -18.67
CA ALA A 974 -6.53 -55.24 -17.87
C ALA A 974 -7.17 -54.14 -17.02
N TYR A 975 -6.35 -53.26 -16.43
CA TYR A 975 -6.84 -52.12 -15.63
C TYR A 975 -7.55 -51.10 -16.52
N HIS A 976 -6.98 -50.78 -17.68
CA HIS A 976 -7.63 -49.95 -18.69
C HIS A 976 -9.00 -50.52 -19.11
N ASP A 977 -9.07 -51.81 -19.41
CA ASP A 977 -10.33 -52.47 -19.81
C ASP A 977 -11.38 -52.45 -18.70
N PHE A 978 -10.95 -52.71 -17.45
CA PHE A 978 -11.83 -52.59 -16.29
C PHE A 978 -12.39 -51.17 -16.16
N LEU A 979 -11.54 -50.15 -16.22
CA LEU A 979 -11.93 -48.74 -16.11
C LEU A 979 -12.83 -48.32 -17.27
N GLY A 980 -12.65 -48.89 -18.46
CA GLY A 980 -13.44 -48.60 -19.67
C GLY A 980 -14.80 -49.32 -19.79
N ASP A 981 -15.31 -49.94 -18.72
CA ASP A 981 -16.57 -50.71 -18.72
C ASP A 981 -16.57 -51.91 -19.70
N SER A 982 -15.38 -52.39 -20.09
CA SER A 982 -15.26 -53.65 -20.81
C SER A 982 -15.42 -54.79 -19.80
N VAL A 983 -16.38 -55.69 -20.05
CA VAL A 983 -16.68 -56.81 -19.14
C VAL A 983 -15.43 -57.66 -18.94
N VAL A 984 -14.75 -57.49 -17.80
CA VAL A 984 -13.80 -58.48 -17.30
C VAL A 984 -14.64 -59.65 -16.79
N THR A 985 -14.79 -60.69 -17.61
CA THR A 985 -15.43 -61.95 -17.17
C THR A 985 -14.53 -62.64 -16.13
N PRO A 986 -15.00 -62.89 -14.90
CA PRO A 986 -14.28 -63.72 -13.93
C PRO A 986 -14.17 -65.17 -14.45
N GLY A 987 -12.95 -65.73 -14.39
CA GLY A 987 -12.59 -67.15 -14.55
C GLY A 987 -13.39 -68.01 -15.53
N THR A 988 -13.01 -68.02 -16.82
CA THR A 988 -13.34 -69.18 -17.67
C THR A 988 -12.38 -70.33 -17.34
N GLY A 989 -12.87 -71.57 -17.26
CA GLY A 989 -12.04 -72.73 -16.94
C GLY A 989 -12.77 -73.90 -16.26
N PHE A 990 -12.01 -74.85 -15.74
CA PHE A 990 -12.47 -76.01 -14.96
C PHE A 990 -11.51 -76.35 -13.83
N GLN A 991 -11.91 -77.24 -12.92
CA GLN A 991 -11.01 -77.83 -11.91
C GLN A 991 -10.67 -79.27 -12.30
N ARG A 992 -9.40 -79.53 -12.58
CA ARG A 992 -8.85 -80.85 -12.90
C ARG A 992 -9.10 -81.81 -11.73
N GLY A 993 -9.66 -82.97 -12.03
CA GLY A 993 -10.05 -83.97 -11.04
C GLY A 993 -11.49 -83.87 -10.55
N ASP A 994 -12.22 -82.76 -10.73
CA ASP A 994 -13.67 -82.66 -10.45
C ASP A 994 -14.50 -83.21 -11.63
N CYS A 995 -14.38 -84.52 -11.83
CA CYS A 995 -14.98 -85.19 -12.99
C CYS A 995 -16.52 -85.24 -12.93
N ASN A 996 -17.12 -85.10 -11.74
CA ASN A 996 -18.59 -85.04 -11.63
C ASN A 996 -19.14 -83.60 -11.70
N SER A 997 -18.25 -82.60 -11.73
CA SER A 997 -18.52 -81.16 -11.84
C SER A 997 -19.38 -80.61 -10.69
N ASP A 998 -19.22 -81.15 -9.47
CA ASP A 998 -19.97 -80.71 -8.28
C ASP A 998 -19.29 -79.57 -7.49
N GLY A 999 -18.14 -79.08 -7.98
CA GLY A 999 -17.37 -77.99 -7.43
C GLY A 999 -16.35 -78.42 -6.37
N GLY A 1000 -16.09 -79.72 -6.19
CA GLY A 1000 -15.13 -80.17 -5.19
C GLY A 1000 -14.45 -81.49 -5.49
N PHE A 1001 -13.12 -81.47 -5.57
CA PHE A 1001 -12.30 -82.68 -5.74
C PHE A 1001 -12.36 -83.64 -4.53
N ASN A 1002 -13.01 -84.79 -4.70
CA ASN A 1002 -13.15 -85.81 -3.68
C ASN A 1002 -13.28 -87.25 -4.24
N ILE A 1003 -13.57 -88.24 -3.38
CA ILE A 1003 -13.66 -89.64 -3.82
C ILE A 1003 -14.84 -89.89 -4.78
N ALA A 1004 -15.87 -89.03 -4.77
CA ALA A 1004 -17.00 -89.13 -5.66
C ALA A 1004 -16.57 -88.97 -7.13
N ASP A 1005 -15.56 -88.15 -7.42
CA ASP A 1005 -15.04 -87.93 -8.77
C ASP A 1005 -14.37 -89.16 -9.35
N ALA A 1006 -13.50 -89.80 -8.55
CA ALA A 1006 -12.88 -91.05 -8.94
C ALA A 1006 -13.92 -92.17 -9.15
N ILE A 1007 -14.99 -92.20 -8.33
CA ILE A 1007 -16.08 -93.16 -8.49
C ILE A 1007 -16.91 -92.85 -9.74
N PHE A 1008 -17.19 -91.58 -10.01
CA PHE A 1008 -17.93 -91.12 -11.17
C PHE A 1008 -17.19 -91.50 -12.46
N LEU A 1009 -15.89 -91.22 -12.51
CA LEU A 1009 -15.01 -91.60 -13.61
C LEU A 1009 -14.93 -93.13 -13.81
N LEU A 1010 -14.73 -93.90 -12.75
CA LEU A 1010 -14.74 -95.37 -12.85
C LEU A 1010 -16.12 -95.92 -13.26
N GLY A 1011 -17.19 -95.24 -12.86
CA GLY A 1011 -18.56 -95.52 -13.28
C GLY A 1011 -18.76 -95.33 -14.78
N ASN A 1012 -18.25 -94.22 -15.32
CA ASN A 1012 -18.18 -93.94 -16.75
C ASN A 1012 -17.41 -95.04 -17.50
N LEU A 1013 -16.17 -95.31 -17.10
CA LEU A 1013 -15.26 -96.20 -17.83
C LEU A 1013 -15.68 -97.68 -17.83
N PHE A 1014 -16.27 -98.18 -16.73
CA PHE A 1014 -16.48 -99.63 -16.55
C PHE A 1014 -17.92 -100.06 -16.31
N SER A 1015 -18.80 -99.15 -15.91
CA SER A 1015 -20.18 -99.48 -15.50
C SER A 1015 -21.26 -98.86 -16.40
N GLY A 1016 -20.86 -98.15 -17.45
CA GLY A 1016 -21.78 -97.47 -18.39
C GLY A 1016 -22.47 -96.24 -17.77
N GLY A 1017 -21.80 -95.58 -16.82
CA GLY A 1017 -22.22 -94.28 -16.30
C GLY A 1017 -22.11 -93.16 -17.35
N PRO A 1018 -22.74 -92.00 -17.12
CA PRO A 1018 -22.63 -90.86 -18.02
C PRO A 1018 -21.19 -90.34 -18.14
N GLU A 1019 -20.84 -89.71 -19.26
CA GLU A 1019 -19.61 -88.91 -19.39
C GLU A 1019 -19.75 -87.60 -18.60
N GLY A 1020 -18.63 -87.07 -18.09
CA GLY A 1020 -18.59 -85.76 -17.44
C GLY A 1020 -18.92 -84.65 -18.43
N THR A 1021 -19.49 -83.55 -17.94
CA THR A 1021 -19.81 -82.39 -18.80
C THR A 1021 -18.55 -81.61 -19.20
N CYS A 1022 -17.51 -81.69 -18.37
CA CYS A 1022 -16.17 -81.22 -18.69
C CYS A 1022 -15.22 -82.42 -18.78
N THR A 1023 -14.74 -82.74 -19.98
CA THR A 1023 -13.91 -83.93 -20.17
C THR A 1023 -12.47 -83.69 -19.70
N ASP A 1024 -11.99 -82.45 -19.78
CA ASP A 1024 -10.68 -82.04 -19.24
C ASP A 1024 -10.63 -82.18 -17.71
N ALA A 1025 -11.75 -81.95 -17.01
CA ALA A 1025 -11.85 -82.19 -15.56
C ALA A 1025 -11.71 -83.68 -15.19
N CYS A 1026 -12.00 -84.58 -16.13
CA CYS A 1026 -11.87 -86.02 -15.95
C CYS A 1026 -10.49 -86.58 -16.34
N ASP A 1027 -9.66 -85.78 -17.03
CA ASP A 1027 -8.26 -86.10 -17.34
C ASP A 1027 -7.36 -85.66 -16.18
N ALA A 1028 -7.35 -86.46 -15.12
CA ALA A 1028 -6.72 -86.12 -13.85
C ALA A 1028 -5.20 -86.18 -13.89
N ASN A 1029 -4.60 -86.89 -14.86
CA ASN A 1029 -3.14 -86.94 -15.01
C ASN A 1029 -2.60 -86.10 -16.19
N ASP A 1030 -3.47 -85.37 -16.88
CA ASP A 1030 -3.15 -84.43 -17.96
C ASP A 1030 -2.35 -85.10 -19.08
N ASP A 1031 -2.80 -86.29 -19.50
CA ASP A 1031 -2.13 -87.08 -20.55
C ASP A 1031 -2.85 -87.05 -21.91
N GLY A 1032 -3.95 -86.29 -21.99
CA GLY A 1032 -4.80 -86.09 -23.16
C GLY A 1032 -5.65 -87.30 -23.50
N SER A 1033 -6.02 -88.11 -22.50
CA SER A 1033 -6.82 -89.33 -22.65
C SER A 1033 -7.50 -89.78 -21.35
N VAL A 1034 -8.80 -89.56 -21.21
CA VAL A 1034 -9.58 -90.08 -20.06
C VAL A 1034 -9.63 -91.62 -20.02
N ASN A 1035 -8.94 -92.22 -19.05
CA ASN A 1035 -8.82 -93.66 -18.84
C ASN A 1035 -8.62 -94.05 -17.35
N ILE A 1036 -8.17 -95.28 -17.08
CA ILE A 1036 -7.99 -95.75 -15.69
C ILE A 1036 -6.80 -95.06 -14.98
N ALA A 1037 -5.84 -94.51 -15.72
CA ALA A 1037 -4.71 -93.77 -15.19
C ALA A 1037 -5.17 -92.52 -14.42
N ASP A 1038 -6.20 -91.84 -14.90
CA ASP A 1038 -6.83 -90.69 -14.27
C ASP A 1038 -7.47 -91.01 -12.93
N ALA A 1039 -8.22 -92.11 -12.86
CA ALA A 1039 -8.78 -92.57 -11.60
C ALA A 1039 -7.67 -92.96 -10.60
N ILE A 1040 -6.54 -93.49 -11.08
CA ILE A 1040 -5.37 -93.79 -10.25
C ILE A 1040 -4.70 -92.49 -9.78
N ALA A 1041 -4.58 -91.48 -10.62
CA ALA A 1041 -4.02 -90.17 -10.28
C ALA A 1041 -4.90 -89.45 -9.24
N ALA A 1042 -6.21 -89.38 -9.47
CA ALA A 1042 -7.18 -88.80 -8.53
C ALA A 1042 -7.13 -89.50 -7.15
N LEU A 1043 -7.19 -90.83 -7.11
CA LEU A 1043 -7.08 -91.58 -5.85
C LEU A 1043 -5.68 -91.49 -5.22
N GLY A 1044 -4.64 -91.34 -6.04
CA GLY A 1044 -3.26 -91.13 -5.63
C GLY A 1044 -3.08 -89.80 -4.90
N SER A 1045 -3.65 -88.73 -5.46
CA SER A 1045 -3.73 -87.40 -4.85
C SER A 1045 -4.52 -87.44 -3.53
N LEU A 1046 -5.70 -88.10 -3.51
CA LEU A 1046 -6.56 -88.16 -2.32
C LEU A 1046 -6.01 -88.99 -1.16
N PHE A 1047 -5.36 -90.13 -1.42
CA PHE A 1047 -5.07 -91.13 -0.37
C PHE A 1047 -3.61 -91.57 -0.25
N SER A 1048 -2.80 -91.34 -1.29
CA SER A 1048 -1.44 -91.91 -1.36
C SER A 1048 -0.32 -90.86 -1.31
N GLY A 1049 -0.66 -89.57 -1.22
CA GLY A 1049 0.31 -88.47 -1.15
C GLY A 1049 1.12 -88.32 -2.44
N ALA A 1050 0.53 -88.63 -3.59
CA ALA A 1050 1.19 -88.58 -4.90
C ALA A 1050 1.48 -87.15 -5.41
N GLY A 1051 1.10 -86.11 -4.65
CA GLY A 1051 1.15 -84.70 -5.04
C GLY A 1051 -0.22 -84.19 -5.51
N PRO A 1052 -0.37 -82.86 -5.68
CA PRO A 1052 -1.52 -82.28 -6.37
C PRO A 1052 -1.62 -82.82 -7.81
N LEU A 1053 -2.82 -82.78 -8.40
CA LEU A 1053 -2.95 -83.06 -9.84
C LEU A 1053 -2.32 -81.89 -10.64
N PRO A 1054 -2.01 -82.07 -11.94
CA PRO A 1054 -1.58 -80.98 -12.80
C PRO A 1054 -2.62 -79.84 -12.86
N ASP A 1055 -2.16 -78.62 -13.14
CA ASP A 1055 -3.06 -77.48 -13.24
C ASP A 1055 -4.07 -77.66 -14.40
N PRO A 1056 -5.31 -77.14 -14.27
CA PRO A 1056 -5.84 -76.34 -13.15
C PRO A 1056 -6.34 -77.21 -11.97
N PHE A 1057 -5.61 -77.33 -10.85
CA PHE A 1057 -5.98 -78.17 -9.71
C PHE A 1057 -6.02 -77.35 -8.41
N GLY A 1058 -7.16 -77.38 -7.70
CA GLY A 1058 -7.40 -76.56 -6.52
C GLY A 1058 -8.28 -75.35 -6.82
N ASP A 1059 -8.02 -74.66 -7.93
CA ASP A 1059 -8.82 -73.54 -8.44
C ASP A 1059 -9.22 -73.75 -9.91
N CYS A 1060 -10.17 -72.97 -10.41
CA CYS A 1060 -10.57 -72.99 -11.82
C CYS A 1060 -9.54 -72.32 -12.72
N GLY A 1061 -9.28 -72.92 -13.88
CA GLY A 1061 -8.47 -72.31 -14.93
C GLY A 1061 -8.66 -73.01 -16.29
N GLU A 1062 -8.07 -72.44 -17.34
CA GLU A 1062 -7.99 -73.07 -18.66
C GLU A 1062 -6.96 -74.20 -18.65
N ASP A 1063 -7.05 -75.14 -19.59
CA ASP A 1063 -6.05 -76.22 -19.72
C ASP A 1063 -4.69 -75.66 -20.16
N PRO A 1064 -3.62 -75.75 -19.34
CA PRO A 1064 -2.28 -75.29 -19.74
C PRO A 1064 -1.64 -76.19 -20.81
N THR A 1065 -2.13 -77.41 -21.02
CA THR A 1065 -1.64 -78.33 -22.05
C THR A 1065 -2.73 -78.63 -23.07
N SER A 1066 -2.72 -77.87 -24.17
CA SER A 1066 -3.72 -78.05 -25.24
C SER A 1066 -3.65 -79.45 -25.86
N ASP A 1067 -4.77 -80.17 -25.84
CA ASP A 1067 -4.94 -81.46 -26.49
C ASP A 1067 -6.27 -81.57 -27.29
N SER A 1068 -6.78 -82.80 -27.48
CA SER A 1068 -8.00 -83.06 -28.28
C SER A 1068 -9.28 -83.27 -27.46
N ILE A 1069 -9.14 -83.21 -26.13
CA ILE A 1069 -10.20 -83.21 -25.14
C ILE A 1069 -10.60 -81.74 -24.92
N GLU A 1070 -11.88 -81.53 -24.67
CA GLU A 1070 -12.42 -80.19 -24.43
C GLU A 1070 -13.35 -80.22 -23.21
N CYS A 1071 -13.39 -79.09 -22.51
CA CYS A 1071 -14.36 -78.81 -21.46
C CYS A 1071 -15.63 -78.18 -22.07
N ALA A 1072 -16.63 -79.02 -22.38
CA ALA A 1072 -17.86 -78.54 -23.02
C ALA A 1072 -18.76 -77.71 -22.08
N GLU A 1073 -18.82 -78.07 -20.79
CA GLU A 1073 -19.56 -77.33 -19.77
C GLU A 1073 -19.05 -77.62 -18.36
N TYR A 1074 -18.63 -76.57 -17.63
CA TYR A 1074 -18.24 -76.61 -16.22
C TYR A 1074 -18.80 -75.37 -15.50
N ASN A 1075 -19.96 -75.51 -14.85
CA ASN A 1075 -20.68 -74.38 -14.23
C ASN A 1075 -20.35 -74.18 -12.74
N SER A 1076 -19.30 -74.84 -12.26
CA SER A 1076 -18.94 -74.90 -10.84
C SER A 1076 -17.74 -74.01 -10.52
N CYS A 1077 -17.28 -73.19 -11.47
CA CYS A 1077 -16.35 -72.11 -11.22
C CYS A 1077 -17.07 -70.93 -10.54
N PRO A 1078 -16.58 -70.45 -9.38
CA PRO A 1078 -17.22 -69.38 -8.60
C PRO A 1078 -17.36 -68.05 -9.32
#